data_AF-A0A2B7WT34-F1
#
_entry.id   AF-A0A2B7WT34-F1
#
_cell.length_a   1.000
_cell.length_b   1.000
_cell.length_c   1.000
_cell.angle_alpha   90.00
_cell.angle_beta   90.00
_cell.angle_gamma   90.00
#
_symmetry.space_group_name_H-M   'P 1'
#
loop_
_entity.id
_entity.type
_entity.pdbx_description
1 polymer ?
#
loop_
_entity_poly.entity_id
_entity_poly.type
_entity_poly.pdbx_seq_one_letter_code
_entity_poly.pdbx_strand_id
1 'polypeptide(L)'
;MDIKKPSNSGEERSKDEMPSTQPLPPAKKVKTSSIDSSFPVLLPEDPCLRMSDAEFEAHISKTLPALAGVENAVRGLQLDTGKDSNSAAAETTQPNTSGNAFIDALDRAAADPAVSEAALKEEMARRNRMLTTNNGMAFASTQSPLLELFNYVDGDDDGDSDEVDDKDDGSARLAKILEESWQADALMTLKIIWATRSIHLGRGEKTKFYQQLGWLGQHHPRTLLRNLEWLCRPVVKKDAKEREGDAQVLVGNVGEGGTVEVDDYDVIHGGSHGYWKDLLNILVLSAEEKLDMSHPDRVLSVDHRVPKKPDGRRPLRSERGGRFRRVGRTKSKKKEKQSPAELELEQKAASKAEKARRHENVLNRLATDPFHRALHLTVARLFAEQLRKDMLLLESSTKNKNKAALREISLCAKWAPSLEGFHDKYTLIASTIAEILFPESALGPNPDSEGTQGYSREVYLKHARENYRAHTLSPLRKALAIVERDISAQTFSNIQYSKVPSLAMNQYKKLFERKDEERFYEYIDNVQKGTATISGAILTPGSLVKAVMSLDERGGSKVDAVADAQWETLVQRIRDSGALSSAIAICDVSGSMEDPPNPIAPIHNAIGLSLVMAEVTKPPFGGRIITFAADPKIHIIQGTSLTDRVKNVENVPWGQNTDFIKVFRELILPLAVENKVPPEDMVKTVFVFSDMQFDEAHSRWDSDGAEWQTHHHIIEQEFRKHGYEVPQLVYWTLAARSGAVPVTFEMEGTALVSGQSQALMKVFLDGDMFREEEEVEEEKRDEVEAGMVVVDGDGDGEWGVVQKEAKKKKKGIDPMKILRKLVGHEAFDMLRVVD
;
A
#
# COMPACT_ATOMS: atom_id res chain seq x y z
N MET A 1 -60.00 46.23 -2.76
CA MET A 1 -60.32 47.37 -1.89
C MET A 1 -59.06 47.72 -1.13
N ASP A 2 -58.74 49.01 -1.15
CA ASP A 2 -57.71 49.77 -0.41
C ASP A 2 -56.21 49.54 -0.75
N ILE A 3 -55.56 50.37 -1.60
CA ILE A 3 -55.06 51.77 -1.38
C ILE A 3 -53.71 51.72 -0.63
N LYS A 4 -52.57 52.33 -1.02
CA LYS A 4 -52.17 53.39 -1.96
C LYS A 4 -50.62 53.37 -2.12
N LYS A 5 -50.11 53.82 -3.26
CA LYS A 5 -48.74 54.39 -3.41
C LYS A 5 -48.66 55.77 -2.75
N PRO A 6 -47.46 56.27 -2.44
CA PRO A 6 -47.17 57.68 -2.63
C PRO A 6 -46.05 57.92 -3.65
N SER A 7 -46.26 59.02 -4.36
CA SER A 7 -45.49 59.70 -5.38
C SER A 7 -44.16 60.26 -4.88
N ASN A 8 -43.16 60.33 -5.78
CA ASN A 8 -42.00 61.20 -5.61
C ASN A 8 -41.80 62.03 -6.90
N SER A 9 -42.21 63.30 -6.86
CA SER A 9 -41.69 64.40 -7.68
C SER A 9 -40.34 64.81 -7.06
N GLY A 10 -39.22 64.94 -7.76
CA GLY A 10 -39.04 65.69 -9.00
C GLY A 10 -38.43 67.05 -8.65
N GLU A 11 -37.11 67.09 -8.40
CA GLU A 11 -36.31 68.32 -8.48
C GLU A 11 -34.95 67.99 -9.13
N GLU A 12 -34.74 68.51 -10.33
CA GLU A 12 -33.46 68.60 -11.03
C GLU A 12 -32.60 69.71 -10.42
N ARG A 13 -31.31 69.43 -10.14
CA ARG A 13 -30.26 70.46 -10.19
C ARG A 13 -28.96 69.91 -10.79
N SER A 14 -28.70 70.44 -11.98
CA SER A 14 -27.43 70.85 -12.61
C SER A 14 -26.09 70.29 -12.11
N LYS A 15 -25.35 69.78 -13.11
CA LYS A 15 -23.88 69.67 -13.21
C LYS A 15 -23.15 70.90 -12.70
N ASP A 16 -22.13 70.71 -11.86
CA ASP A 16 -20.72 70.99 -12.19
C ASP A 16 -19.81 70.82 -10.96
N GLU A 17 -18.69 70.13 -11.19
CA GLU A 17 -17.41 70.07 -10.46
C GLU A 17 -16.91 68.62 -10.23
N MET A 18 -16.04 68.17 -11.15
CA MET A 18 -15.23 66.98 -10.98
C MET A 18 -14.01 67.25 -10.08
N PRO A 19 -13.72 66.43 -9.07
CA PRO A 19 -12.38 66.32 -8.53
C PRO A 19 -11.59 65.24 -9.30
N SER A 20 -10.36 65.61 -9.63
CA SER A 20 -9.38 64.89 -10.44
C SER A 20 -9.30 63.37 -10.19
N THR A 21 -9.31 62.61 -11.28
CA THR A 21 -8.95 61.19 -11.35
C THR A 21 -7.53 60.99 -10.84
N GLN A 22 -7.37 60.51 -9.60
CA GLN A 22 -6.10 59.90 -9.20
C GLN A 22 -5.94 58.59 -9.99
N PRO A 23 -4.81 58.36 -10.68
CA PRO A 23 -4.57 57.09 -11.32
C PRO A 23 -4.52 56.01 -10.23
N LEU A 24 -5.39 55.00 -10.37
CA LEU A 24 -5.32 53.78 -9.58
C LEU A 24 -3.88 53.26 -9.64
N PRO A 25 -3.27 52.87 -8.51
CA PRO A 25 -1.92 52.31 -8.52
C PRO A 25 -1.89 51.10 -9.46
N PRO A 26 -0.84 50.95 -10.28
CA PRO A 26 -0.75 49.84 -11.22
C PRO A 26 -0.90 48.53 -10.44
N ALA A 27 -1.79 47.65 -10.93
CA ALA A 27 -1.96 46.31 -10.40
C ALA A 27 -0.58 45.66 -10.22
N LYS A 28 -0.23 45.28 -8.99
CA LYS A 28 1.04 44.60 -8.68
C LYS A 28 1.19 43.44 -9.65
N LYS A 29 2.21 43.49 -10.52
CA LYS A 29 2.59 42.36 -11.39
C LYS A 29 2.69 41.12 -10.51
N VAL A 30 1.85 40.12 -10.78
CA VAL A 30 1.94 38.82 -10.10
C VAL A 30 3.29 38.25 -10.50
N LYS A 31 4.19 38.04 -9.53
CA LYS A 31 5.49 37.38 -9.76
C LYS A 31 5.21 35.96 -10.20
N THR A 32 5.30 35.70 -11.50
CA THR A 32 4.97 34.39 -12.10
C THR A 32 6.20 33.63 -12.59
N SER A 33 7.38 34.27 -12.58
CA SER A 33 8.65 33.68 -12.98
C SER A 33 9.55 33.40 -11.77
N SER A 34 10.37 32.36 -11.87
CA SER A 34 11.42 32.06 -10.88
C SER A 34 12.44 33.19 -10.74
N ILE A 35 12.60 34.02 -11.77
CA ILE A 35 13.56 35.13 -11.82
C ILE A 35 13.17 36.22 -10.82
N ASP A 36 11.87 36.54 -10.73
CA ASP A 36 11.33 37.58 -9.84
C ASP A 36 11.08 37.09 -8.40
N SER A 37 11.25 35.78 -8.16
CA SER A 37 10.96 35.16 -6.88
C SER A 37 12.00 35.50 -5.82
N SER A 38 11.53 35.66 -4.58
CA SER A 38 12.38 35.82 -3.40
C SER A 38 12.67 34.48 -2.71
N PHE A 39 12.34 33.36 -3.35
CA PHE A 39 12.66 32.03 -2.84
C PHE A 39 14.18 31.79 -2.95
N PRO A 40 14.84 31.30 -1.89
CA PRO A 40 16.27 31.03 -1.94
C PRO A 40 16.54 29.82 -2.86
N VAL A 41 17.37 30.02 -3.87
CA VAL A 41 17.69 28.97 -4.87
C VAL A 41 19.16 28.56 -4.85
N LEU A 42 20.00 29.23 -4.06
CA LEU A 42 21.43 29.01 -4.06
C LEU A 42 21.75 27.57 -3.63
N LEU A 43 22.36 26.80 -4.54
CA LEU A 43 22.84 25.45 -4.28
C LEU A 43 24.33 25.40 -4.68
N PRO A 44 25.23 24.92 -3.81
CA PRO A 44 26.63 24.70 -4.18
C PRO A 44 26.74 23.82 -5.42
N GLU A 45 27.80 24.01 -6.21
CA GLU A 45 28.06 23.13 -7.35
C GLU A 45 28.50 21.76 -6.84
N ASP A 46 27.93 20.71 -7.43
CA ASP A 46 28.24 19.33 -7.09
C ASP A 46 28.86 18.63 -8.31
N PRO A 47 30.14 18.22 -8.24
CA PRO A 47 30.81 17.55 -9.36
C PRO A 47 30.12 16.28 -9.84
N CYS A 48 29.35 15.61 -8.97
CA CYS A 48 28.65 14.36 -9.30
C CYS A 48 27.55 14.57 -10.35
N LEU A 49 27.06 15.81 -10.53
CA LEU A 49 26.07 16.14 -11.55
C LEU A 49 26.59 15.98 -12.97
N ARG A 50 27.91 15.94 -13.15
CA ARG A 50 28.59 15.82 -14.45
C ARG A 50 29.22 14.46 -14.70
N MET A 51 29.20 13.56 -13.70
CA MET A 51 29.72 12.20 -13.83
C MET A 51 28.82 11.36 -14.74
N SER A 52 29.45 10.45 -15.49
CA SER A 52 28.73 9.34 -16.14
C SER A 52 28.08 8.43 -15.10
N ASP A 53 27.13 7.59 -15.51
CA ASP A 53 26.43 6.69 -14.59
C ASP A 53 27.39 5.72 -13.89
N ALA A 54 28.34 5.15 -14.64
CA ALA A 54 29.35 4.25 -14.07
C ALA A 54 30.26 4.95 -13.04
N GLU A 55 30.69 6.19 -13.33
CA GLU A 55 31.50 6.98 -12.39
C GLU A 55 30.71 7.36 -11.14
N PHE A 56 29.44 7.71 -11.30
CA PHE A 56 28.55 8.06 -10.20
C PHE A 56 28.29 6.86 -9.28
N GLU A 57 28.00 5.69 -9.83
CA GLU A 57 27.83 4.43 -9.07
C GLU A 57 29.11 4.05 -8.31
N ALA A 58 30.28 4.19 -8.94
CA ALA A 58 31.57 3.99 -8.29
C ALA A 58 31.81 5.01 -7.16
N HIS A 59 31.39 6.26 -7.35
CA HIS A 59 31.48 7.31 -6.33
C HIS A 59 30.58 7.02 -5.12
N ILE A 60 29.32 6.59 -5.35
CA ILE A 60 28.41 6.18 -4.28
C ILE A 60 29.01 5.02 -3.50
N SER A 61 29.48 3.99 -4.22
CA SER A 61 30.10 2.80 -3.61
C SER A 61 31.33 3.14 -2.77
N LYS A 62 32.11 4.16 -3.16
CA LYS A 62 33.26 4.62 -2.36
C LYS A 62 32.82 5.41 -1.12
N THR A 63 31.76 6.20 -1.23
CA THR A 63 31.37 7.19 -0.24
C THR A 63 30.49 6.62 0.86
N LEU A 64 29.60 5.68 0.51
CA LEU A 64 28.81 4.92 1.45
C LEU A 64 29.53 3.58 1.63
N PRO A 65 30.17 3.26 2.76
CA PRO A 65 30.78 1.95 2.96
C PRO A 65 29.70 0.87 2.96
N ALA A 66 30.06 -0.36 2.56
CA ALA A 66 29.20 -1.51 2.78
C ALA A 66 29.09 -1.65 4.30
N LEU A 67 27.88 -1.56 4.83
CA LEU A 67 27.64 -1.91 6.22
C LEU A 67 27.68 -3.44 6.31
N ALA A 68 28.89 -4.01 6.16
CA ALA A 68 29.15 -5.39 6.50
C ALA A 68 28.70 -5.58 7.96
N GLY A 69 27.86 -6.60 8.18
CA GLY A 69 27.12 -6.89 9.40
C GLY A 69 27.68 -6.25 10.67
N VAL A 70 26.84 -5.47 11.36
CA VAL A 70 27.15 -4.90 12.66
C VAL A 70 27.22 -6.03 13.69
N GLU A 71 28.33 -6.76 13.73
CA GLU A 71 28.72 -7.62 14.86
C GLU A 71 29.25 -6.81 16.06
N ASN A 72 29.12 -5.47 16.09
CA ASN A 72 29.71 -4.67 17.17
C ASN A 72 28.79 -3.61 17.81
N ALA A 73 27.47 -3.83 17.83
CA ALA A 73 26.55 -3.01 18.64
C ALA A 73 25.61 -3.84 19.55
N VAL A 74 25.95 -5.10 19.86
CA VAL A 74 25.30 -5.90 20.91
C VAL A 74 26.32 -6.30 22.00
N ARG A 75 27.17 -5.34 22.38
CA ARG A 75 28.03 -5.43 23.57
C ARG A 75 27.76 -4.26 24.51
N GLY A 76 26.49 -3.98 24.75
CA GLY A 76 25.98 -2.96 25.68
C GLY A 76 24.86 -3.44 26.61
N LEU A 77 24.47 -4.72 26.51
CA LEU A 77 23.59 -5.40 27.47
C LEU A 77 24.36 -6.60 28.03
N GLN A 78 25.50 -6.31 28.67
CA GLN A 78 26.12 -7.26 29.57
C GLN A 78 25.17 -7.39 30.76
N LEU A 79 24.47 -8.53 30.86
CA LEU A 79 23.80 -8.95 32.08
C LEU A 79 24.81 -8.85 33.22
N ASP A 80 24.60 -7.87 34.07
CA ASP A 80 25.35 -7.66 35.29
C ASP A 80 25.09 -8.86 36.20
N THR A 81 26.00 -9.82 36.16
CA THR A 81 26.10 -10.88 37.17
C THR A 81 26.82 -10.30 38.38
N GLY A 82 26.18 -9.29 38.97
CA GLY A 82 26.57 -8.60 40.19
C GLY A 82 26.22 -9.45 41.40
N LYS A 83 27.22 -10.18 41.86
CA LYS A 83 27.23 -11.01 43.06
C LYS A 83 27.35 -10.11 44.28
N ASP A 84 26.23 -9.61 44.81
CA ASP A 84 26.20 -8.94 46.11
C ASP A 84 25.57 -9.82 47.19
N SER A 85 26.48 -10.36 48.00
CA SER A 85 26.23 -10.84 49.35
C SER A 85 25.72 -9.70 50.23
N ASN A 86 24.48 -9.80 50.72
CA ASN A 86 24.20 -9.33 52.06
C ASN A 86 23.06 -10.11 52.71
N SER A 87 23.43 -10.77 53.79
CA SER A 87 22.59 -11.53 54.71
C SER A 87 21.56 -10.62 55.38
N ALA A 88 20.28 -10.97 55.28
CA ALA A 88 19.29 -10.65 56.30
C ALA A 88 18.61 -11.96 56.69
N ALA A 89 18.66 -12.25 57.99
CA ALA A 89 18.33 -13.52 58.60
C ALA A 89 16.91 -13.99 58.28
N ALA A 90 16.81 -15.26 57.91
CA ALA A 90 15.57 -16.01 57.84
C ALA A 90 14.95 -16.17 59.24
N GLU A 91 13.73 -15.69 59.43
CA GLU A 91 12.78 -16.41 60.28
C GLU A 91 12.19 -17.53 59.44
N THR A 92 12.60 -18.76 59.78
CA THR A 92 12.27 -19.97 59.02
C THR A 92 10.96 -20.52 59.55
N THR A 93 9.83 -20.19 58.93
CA THR A 93 8.64 -21.04 58.99
C THR A 93 8.73 -22.03 57.83
N GLN A 94 9.09 -23.28 58.15
CA GLN A 94 9.12 -24.34 57.15
C GLN A 94 7.73 -24.51 56.52
N PRO A 95 7.60 -24.48 55.17
CA PRO A 95 6.39 -24.99 54.55
C PRO A 95 6.39 -26.51 54.73
N ASN A 96 5.28 -27.05 55.23
CA ASN A 96 5.04 -28.48 55.28
C ASN A 96 5.08 -29.04 53.86
N THR A 97 6.20 -29.64 53.46
CA THR A 97 6.28 -30.41 52.21
C THR A 97 5.77 -31.80 52.49
N SER A 98 4.85 -32.27 51.66
CA SER A 98 4.20 -33.59 51.80
C SER A 98 5.13 -34.75 51.43
N GLY A 99 6.33 -34.45 50.90
CA GLY A 99 7.27 -35.43 50.39
C GLY A 99 6.87 -36.01 49.02
N ASN A 100 5.74 -35.55 48.45
CA ASN A 100 5.28 -35.91 47.13
C ASN A 100 5.34 -34.69 46.22
N ALA A 101 6.27 -34.71 45.26
CA ALA A 101 6.54 -33.61 44.35
C ALA A 101 5.31 -33.13 43.55
N PHE A 102 4.34 -34.03 43.30
CA PHE A 102 3.12 -33.69 42.59
C PHE A 102 2.10 -32.99 43.49
N ILE A 103 1.96 -33.41 44.75
CA ILE A 103 1.09 -32.76 45.74
C ILE A 103 1.65 -31.38 46.09
N ASP A 104 2.96 -31.30 46.31
CA ASP A 104 3.65 -30.02 46.57
C ASP A 104 3.62 -29.07 45.36
N ALA A 105 3.40 -29.59 44.14
CA ALA A 105 3.15 -28.80 42.94
C ALA A 105 1.69 -28.34 42.83
N LEU A 106 0.73 -29.21 43.20
CA LEU A 106 -0.69 -28.86 43.29
C LEU A 106 -0.95 -27.77 44.32
N ASP A 107 -0.33 -27.90 45.50
CA ASP A 107 -0.49 -26.94 46.60
C ASP A 107 0.15 -25.59 46.27
N ARG A 108 1.27 -25.58 45.51
CA ARG A 108 1.84 -24.34 44.95
C ARG A 108 0.96 -23.72 43.89
N ALA A 109 0.40 -24.51 42.97
CA ALA A 109 -0.52 -24.02 41.94
C ALA A 109 -1.84 -23.49 42.52
N ALA A 110 -2.29 -24.05 43.65
CA ALA A 110 -3.45 -23.56 44.39
C ALA A 110 -3.16 -22.28 45.21
N ALA A 111 -1.92 -22.10 45.67
CA ALA A 111 -1.50 -20.94 46.45
C ALA A 111 -1.12 -19.71 45.61
N ASP A 112 -0.60 -19.92 44.39
CA ASP A 112 -0.24 -18.85 43.45
C ASP A 112 -0.62 -19.23 41.99
N PRO A 113 -1.84 -18.89 41.54
CA PRO A 113 -2.32 -19.20 40.20
C PRO A 113 -1.46 -18.61 39.07
N ALA A 114 -0.71 -17.53 39.34
CA ALA A 114 0.09 -16.83 38.34
C ALA A 114 1.35 -17.63 37.92
N VAL A 115 1.88 -18.48 38.80
CA VAL A 115 3.02 -19.37 38.49
C VAL A 115 2.60 -20.48 37.51
N SER A 116 1.35 -20.95 37.61
CA SER A 116 0.76 -21.92 36.67
C SER A 116 0.53 -21.31 35.29
N GLU A 117 0.09 -20.04 35.25
CA GLU A 117 -0.15 -19.30 34.00
C GLU A 117 1.16 -18.99 33.25
N ALA A 118 2.22 -18.60 33.96
CA ALA A 118 3.54 -18.38 33.38
C ALA A 118 4.16 -19.67 32.80
N ALA A 119 4.06 -20.79 33.54
CA ALA A 119 4.55 -22.09 33.07
C ALA A 119 3.73 -22.61 31.87
N LEU A 120 2.42 -22.38 31.86
CA LEU A 120 1.56 -22.68 30.72
C LEU A 120 1.93 -21.84 29.49
N LYS A 121 2.19 -20.54 29.68
CA LYS A 121 2.63 -19.63 28.62
C LYS A 121 4.00 -20.02 28.05
N GLU A 122 4.94 -20.44 28.89
CA GLU A 122 6.26 -20.94 28.48
C GLU A 122 6.14 -22.27 27.69
N GLU A 123 5.29 -23.18 28.15
CA GLU A 123 5.05 -24.46 27.48
C GLU A 123 4.25 -24.31 26.17
N MET A 124 3.34 -23.33 26.10
CA MET A 124 2.65 -22.93 24.86
C MET A 124 3.64 -22.30 23.87
N ALA A 125 4.48 -21.36 24.32
CA ALA A 125 5.51 -20.75 23.49
C ALA A 125 6.50 -21.78 22.93
N ARG A 126 6.93 -22.76 23.75
CA ARG A 126 7.78 -23.88 23.31
C ARG A 126 7.17 -24.68 22.17
N ARG A 127 5.83 -24.78 22.12
CA ARG A 127 5.09 -25.47 21.04
C ARG A 127 4.62 -24.54 19.93
N ASN A 128 5.10 -23.30 19.87
CA ASN A 128 4.62 -22.26 18.96
C ASN A 128 3.10 -22.01 19.05
N ARG A 129 2.55 -22.00 20.27
CA ARG A 129 1.11 -21.80 20.54
C ARG A 129 0.88 -20.54 21.34
N MET A 130 -0.25 -19.89 21.10
CA MET A 130 -0.76 -18.82 21.97
C MET A 130 -2.28 -18.84 22.03
N LEU A 131 -2.81 -18.12 23.02
CA LEU A 131 -4.23 -17.83 23.11
C LEU A 131 -4.53 -16.52 22.37
N THR A 132 -5.58 -16.51 21.55
CA THR A 132 -6.13 -15.28 20.96
C THR A 132 -6.82 -14.42 22.02
N THR A 133 -7.25 -13.20 21.67
CA THR A 133 -8.03 -12.32 22.56
C THR A 133 -9.32 -12.97 23.06
N ASN A 134 -9.81 -14.00 22.38
CA ASN A 134 -11.04 -14.69 22.70
C ASN A 134 -10.79 -16.08 23.36
N ASN A 135 -9.54 -16.38 23.75
CA ASN A 135 -9.06 -17.64 24.33
C ASN A 135 -8.98 -18.85 23.36
N GLY A 136 -8.90 -18.58 22.06
CA GLY A 136 -8.61 -19.59 21.05
C GLY A 136 -7.17 -20.06 20.98
N MET A 137 -6.94 -21.35 20.77
CA MET A 137 -5.59 -21.86 20.49
C MET A 137 -5.20 -21.57 19.04
N ALA A 138 -4.17 -20.74 18.85
CA ALA A 138 -3.57 -20.43 17.55
C ALA A 138 -2.05 -20.62 17.58
N PHE A 139 -1.39 -20.52 16.43
CA PHE A 139 0.07 -20.48 16.42
C PHE A 139 0.56 -19.09 16.83
N ALA A 140 1.66 -19.07 17.60
CA ALA A 140 2.29 -17.83 18.03
C ALA A 140 3.10 -17.14 16.90
N SER A 141 3.44 -17.88 15.85
CA SER A 141 4.25 -17.44 14.72
C SER A 141 4.07 -18.35 13.52
N THR A 142 4.40 -17.87 12.32
CA THR A 142 4.40 -18.74 11.12
C THR A 142 5.63 -19.65 11.08
N GLN A 143 6.59 -19.42 11.99
CA GLN A 143 7.95 -19.99 12.03
C GLN A 143 8.83 -19.60 10.83
N SER A 144 8.41 -18.61 10.04
CA SER A 144 9.19 -18.02 8.94
C SER A 144 9.15 -16.50 9.05
N PRO A 145 10.30 -15.83 9.27
CA PRO A 145 10.33 -14.38 9.36
C PRO A 145 9.89 -13.73 8.03
N LEU A 146 10.16 -14.38 6.90
CA LEU A 146 9.72 -13.93 5.57
C LEU A 146 8.19 -13.93 5.44
N LEU A 147 7.49 -14.94 5.96
CA LEU A 147 6.02 -14.96 5.97
C LEU A 147 5.45 -13.98 6.99
N GLU A 148 6.14 -13.73 8.09
CA GLU A 148 5.74 -12.70 9.05
C GLU A 148 5.90 -11.31 8.47
N LEU A 149 7.00 -11.03 7.78
CA LEU A 149 7.22 -9.76 7.09
C LEU A 149 6.20 -9.57 5.98
N PHE A 150 5.99 -10.61 5.17
CA PHE A 150 4.97 -10.58 4.14
C PHE A 150 3.64 -10.28 4.82
N ASN A 151 3.15 -11.11 5.73
CA ASN A 151 1.82 -10.94 6.33
C ASN A 151 1.71 -9.87 7.43
N TYR A 152 2.74 -9.04 7.61
CA TYR A 152 2.72 -7.98 8.60
C TYR A 152 1.60 -6.99 8.30
N VAL A 153 0.81 -6.68 9.33
CA VAL A 153 -0.25 -5.68 9.35
C VAL A 153 -0.17 -5.01 10.72
N ASP A 154 -0.44 -3.71 10.78
CA ASP A 154 -0.47 -2.99 12.06
C ASP A 154 -1.48 -3.61 13.00
N GLY A 155 -1.05 -3.92 14.21
CA GLY A 155 -1.99 -4.18 15.29
C GLY A 155 -2.57 -2.87 15.76
N ASP A 156 -3.89 -2.75 15.79
CA ASP A 156 -4.55 -1.73 16.60
C ASP A 156 -4.18 -2.04 18.06
N ASP A 157 -3.40 -1.15 18.67
CA ASP A 157 -3.27 -1.06 20.12
C ASP A 157 -4.66 -0.65 20.62
N ASP A 158 -5.37 -1.55 21.31
CA ASP A 158 -6.72 -1.32 21.82
C ASP A 158 -6.69 -0.05 22.69
N GLY A 159 -7.13 1.06 22.09
CA GLY A 159 -7.02 2.41 22.62
C GLY A 159 -7.96 2.67 23.80
N ASP A 160 -7.61 2.16 24.98
CA ASP A 160 -8.24 2.56 26.26
C ASP A 160 -7.23 3.01 27.33
N SER A 161 -6.01 3.38 26.94
CA SER A 161 -5.17 4.23 27.77
C SER A 161 -5.12 5.65 27.20
N ASP A 162 -5.90 6.54 27.80
CA ASP A 162 -5.81 8.01 27.67
C ASP A 162 -4.43 8.58 28.10
N GLU A 163 -3.42 7.72 28.29
CA GLU A 163 -2.04 8.10 28.53
C GLU A 163 -1.26 8.04 27.21
N VAL A 164 -1.01 9.23 26.66
CA VAL A 164 -0.01 9.47 25.64
C VAL A 164 1.36 9.21 26.26
N ASP A 165 1.78 7.95 26.32
CA ASP A 165 3.17 7.57 26.59
C ASP A 165 3.74 6.84 25.37
N ASP A 166 4.86 7.39 24.88
CA ASP A 166 5.68 6.95 23.76
C ASP A 166 6.15 5.48 23.89
N LYS A 167 5.31 4.50 23.56
CA LYS A 167 5.78 3.13 23.26
C LYS A 167 5.34 2.69 21.88
N ASP A 168 6.24 2.96 20.95
CA ASP A 168 6.31 2.57 19.55
C ASP A 168 6.47 1.04 19.36
N ASP A 169 5.61 0.24 20.00
CA ASP A 169 5.72 -1.24 20.04
C ASP A 169 5.57 -1.88 18.64
N GLY A 170 4.68 -1.32 17.81
CA GLY A 170 4.48 -1.76 16.42
C GLY A 170 5.71 -1.57 15.53
N SER A 171 6.35 -0.39 15.58
CA SER A 171 7.54 -0.09 14.76
C SER A 171 8.75 -0.91 15.18
N ALA A 172 8.93 -1.14 16.50
CA ALA A 172 9.98 -2.00 17.03
C ALA A 172 9.81 -3.45 16.58
N ARG A 173 8.57 -3.98 16.60
CA ARG A 173 8.25 -5.32 16.09
C ARG A 173 8.55 -5.46 14.60
N LEU A 174 8.16 -4.48 13.78
CA LEU A 174 8.44 -4.50 12.34
C LEU A 174 9.95 -4.46 12.06
N ALA A 175 10.71 -3.63 12.78
CA ALA A 175 12.16 -3.55 12.63
C ALA A 175 12.84 -4.89 12.96
N LYS A 176 12.37 -5.58 14.01
CA LYS A 176 12.85 -6.92 14.38
C LYS A 176 12.56 -7.95 13.28
N ILE A 177 11.33 -7.98 12.76
CA ILE A 177 10.94 -8.90 11.68
C ILE A 177 11.75 -8.64 10.40
N LEU A 178 12.02 -7.36 10.08
CA LEU A 178 12.86 -6.98 8.94
C LEU A 178 14.29 -7.52 9.09
N GLU A 179 14.90 -7.36 10.27
CA GLU A 179 16.22 -7.90 10.56
C GLU A 179 16.24 -9.44 10.45
N GLU A 180 15.31 -10.13 11.11
CA GLU A 180 15.23 -11.60 11.06
C GLU A 180 14.98 -12.12 9.64
N SER A 181 14.16 -11.42 8.85
CA SER A 181 13.90 -11.76 7.45
C SER A 181 15.13 -11.55 6.58
N TRP A 182 15.84 -10.44 6.79
CA TRP A 182 17.05 -10.12 6.03
C TRP A 182 18.16 -11.14 6.26
N GLN A 183 18.34 -11.58 7.52
CA GLN A 183 19.29 -12.64 7.87
C GLN A 183 18.88 -14.00 7.27
N ALA A 184 17.58 -14.26 7.12
CA ALA A 184 17.09 -15.49 6.49
C ALA A 184 17.29 -15.50 4.97
N ASP A 185 16.86 -14.43 4.28
CA ASP A 185 17.08 -14.23 2.85
C ASP A 185 16.92 -12.73 2.50
N ALA A 186 18.06 -12.05 2.30
CA ALA A 186 18.10 -10.63 1.98
C ALA A 186 17.41 -10.28 0.66
N LEU A 187 17.55 -11.11 -0.38
CA LEU A 187 16.94 -10.84 -1.69
C LEU A 187 15.43 -11.03 -1.61
N MET A 188 14.97 -12.08 -0.95
CA MET A 188 13.54 -12.32 -0.76
C MET A 188 12.91 -11.23 0.11
N THR A 189 13.60 -10.79 1.17
CA THR A 189 13.21 -9.65 1.99
C THR A 189 13.08 -8.37 1.16
N LEU A 190 14.06 -8.07 0.31
CA LEU A 190 14.01 -6.93 -0.60
C LEU A 190 12.81 -7.02 -1.55
N LYS A 191 12.56 -8.20 -2.13
CA LYS A 191 11.39 -8.43 -3.00
C LYS A 191 10.07 -8.27 -2.23
N ILE A 192 9.98 -8.69 -0.98
CA ILE A 192 8.81 -8.47 -0.11
C ILE A 192 8.60 -6.97 0.13
N ILE A 193 9.65 -6.21 0.44
CA ILE A 193 9.57 -4.74 0.62
C ILE A 193 9.02 -4.07 -0.64
N TRP A 194 9.51 -4.46 -1.83
CA TRP A 194 8.97 -3.94 -3.10
C TRP A 194 7.53 -4.39 -3.37
N ALA A 195 7.17 -5.62 -2.98
CA ALA A 195 5.80 -6.11 -3.05
C ALA A 195 4.86 -5.34 -2.09
N THR A 196 5.33 -4.86 -0.94
CA THR A 196 4.55 -3.93 -0.09
C THR A 196 4.09 -2.71 -0.89
N ARG A 197 4.99 -2.15 -1.73
CA ARG A 197 4.67 -0.97 -2.54
C ARG A 197 3.95 -1.27 -3.84
N SER A 198 4.25 -2.38 -4.51
CA SER A 198 3.84 -2.64 -5.90
C SER A 198 2.33 -2.43 -6.11
N ILE A 199 1.95 -1.46 -6.95
CA ILE A 199 0.54 -1.11 -7.23
C ILE A 199 -0.17 -2.23 -8.00
N HIS A 200 0.58 -2.93 -8.84
CA HIS A 200 0.05 -3.88 -9.82
C HIS A 200 0.17 -5.35 -9.39
N LEU A 201 1.16 -5.67 -8.57
CA LEU A 201 1.46 -7.06 -8.17
C LEU A 201 1.50 -7.26 -6.64
N GLY A 202 1.37 -6.19 -5.87
CA GLY A 202 1.61 -6.22 -4.43
C GLY A 202 0.56 -5.44 -3.64
N ARG A 203 0.90 -4.90 -2.47
CA ARG A 203 -0.10 -4.32 -1.55
C ARG A 203 -0.51 -2.89 -1.86
N GLY A 204 0.37 -2.13 -2.52
CA GLY A 204 0.15 -0.70 -2.73
C GLY A 204 0.28 0.15 -1.45
N GLU A 205 0.85 -0.40 -0.38
CA GLU A 205 0.94 0.22 0.95
C GLU A 205 2.12 1.18 1.04
N LYS A 206 1.87 2.43 0.68
CA LYS A 206 2.87 3.50 0.67
C LYS A 206 3.50 3.75 2.05
N THR A 207 2.69 3.84 3.10
CA THR A 207 3.16 4.20 4.45
C THR A 207 4.13 3.15 4.97
N LYS A 208 3.77 1.87 4.87
CA LYS A 208 4.62 0.74 5.25
C LYS A 208 5.88 0.64 4.43
N PHE A 209 5.75 0.83 3.13
CA PHE A 209 6.92 0.87 2.26
C PHE A 209 7.93 1.94 2.70
N TYR A 210 7.49 3.13 3.12
CA TYR A 210 8.41 4.18 3.57
C TYR A 210 9.09 3.86 4.91
N GLN A 211 8.38 3.21 5.84
CA GLN A 211 8.99 2.72 7.08
C GLN A 211 10.04 1.64 6.78
N GLN A 212 9.69 0.66 5.94
CA GLN A 212 10.61 -0.40 5.49
C GLN A 212 11.83 0.16 4.75
N LEU A 213 11.65 1.19 3.91
CA LEU A 213 12.76 1.91 3.28
C LEU A 213 13.57 2.74 4.28
N GLY A 214 12.95 3.24 5.36
CA GLY A 214 13.66 3.88 6.46
C GLY A 214 14.66 2.93 7.11
N TRP A 215 14.21 1.72 7.44
CA TRP A 215 15.09 0.64 7.91
C TRP A 215 16.15 0.28 6.87
N LEU A 216 15.76 0.06 5.61
CA LEU A 216 16.71 -0.27 4.55
C LEU A 216 17.76 0.83 4.34
N GLY A 217 17.39 2.11 4.45
CA GLY A 217 18.33 3.24 4.34
C GLY A 217 19.31 3.34 5.50
N GLN A 218 18.91 2.89 6.70
CA GLN A 218 19.77 2.87 7.89
C GLN A 218 20.73 1.68 7.91
N HIS A 219 20.28 0.52 7.43
CA HIS A 219 21.03 -0.74 7.52
C HIS A 219 21.71 -1.16 6.20
N HIS A 220 21.08 -0.89 5.05
CA HIS A 220 21.52 -1.30 3.71
C HIS A 220 21.38 -0.15 2.69
N PRO A 221 22.09 0.98 2.89
CA PRO A 221 21.91 2.21 2.12
C PRO A 221 22.24 2.06 0.63
N ARG A 222 23.24 1.24 0.26
CA ARG A 222 23.60 1.04 -1.15
C ARG A 222 22.52 0.24 -1.87
N THR A 223 21.98 -0.78 -1.19
CA THR A 223 20.87 -1.60 -1.69
C THR A 223 19.63 -0.75 -1.90
N LEU A 224 19.30 0.16 -0.98
CA LEU A 224 18.21 1.12 -1.23
C LEU A 224 18.46 1.92 -2.50
N LEU A 225 19.61 2.59 -2.62
CA LEU A 225 19.91 3.49 -3.74
C LEU A 225 19.91 2.78 -5.09
N ARG A 226 20.52 1.58 -5.14
CA ARG A 226 20.63 0.77 -6.36
C ARG A 226 19.27 0.38 -6.94
N ASN A 227 18.24 0.24 -6.10
CA ASN A 227 16.95 -0.26 -6.54
C ASN A 227 15.88 0.85 -6.75
N LEU A 228 16.18 2.11 -6.46
CA LEU A 228 15.20 3.21 -6.53
C LEU A 228 14.60 3.40 -7.93
N GLU A 229 15.35 3.15 -8.99
CA GLU A 229 14.87 3.31 -10.37
C GLU A 229 13.65 2.42 -10.67
N TRP A 230 13.60 1.22 -10.07
CA TRP A 230 12.56 0.22 -10.28
C TRP A 230 11.20 0.62 -9.71
N LEU A 231 11.13 1.68 -8.90
CA LEU A 231 9.86 2.27 -8.51
C LEU A 231 9.12 2.93 -9.68
N CYS A 232 9.85 3.44 -10.68
CA CYS A 232 9.29 4.26 -11.73
C CYS A 232 9.37 3.64 -13.13
N ARG A 233 10.29 2.69 -13.32
CA ARG A 233 10.46 1.97 -14.59
C ARG A 233 9.28 1.04 -14.89
N PRO A 234 8.88 0.89 -16.17
CA PRO A 234 7.73 0.11 -16.57
C PRO A 234 8.04 -1.40 -16.61
N VAL A 235 8.29 -2.03 -15.46
CA VAL A 235 8.70 -3.45 -15.38
C VAL A 235 7.55 -4.45 -15.23
N VAL A 236 6.32 -3.96 -15.04
CA VAL A 236 5.13 -4.81 -14.83
C VAL A 236 4.33 -4.95 -16.12
N LYS A 237 4.08 -6.17 -16.59
CA LYS A 237 3.19 -6.42 -17.74
C LYS A 237 1.76 -6.00 -17.45
N LYS A 238 1.10 -5.40 -18.44
CA LYS A 238 -0.33 -5.07 -18.40
C LYS A 238 -1.06 -5.89 -19.46
N ASP A 239 -2.17 -6.52 -19.08
CA ASP A 239 -3.06 -7.26 -19.99
C ASP A 239 -3.92 -6.29 -20.84
N ALA A 240 -3.29 -5.33 -21.51
CA ALA A 240 -3.99 -4.43 -22.42
C ALA A 240 -4.01 -5.06 -23.82
N LYS A 241 -5.19 -5.10 -24.46
CA LYS A 241 -5.29 -5.47 -25.88
C LYS A 241 -4.36 -4.56 -26.69
N GLU A 242 -3.45 -5.17 -27.46
CA GLU A 242 -2.63 -4.48 -28.47
C GLU A 242 -3.54 -3.63 -29.36
N ARG A 243 -3.15 -2.38 -29.57
CA ARG A 243 -3.93 -1.44 -30.38
C ARG A 243 -3.33 -1.34 -31.77
N GLU A 244 -4.19 -1.12 -32.75
CA GLU A 244 -3.77 -0.86 -34.13
C GLU A 244 -2.85 0.38 -34.15
N GLY A 245 -1.58 0.20 -34.52
CA GLY A 245 -0.56 1.25 -34.55
C GLY A 245 0.49 1.25 -33.44
N ASP A 246 0.60 0.18 -32.64
CA ASP A 246 1.70 -0.02 -31.65
C ASP A 246 3.08 -0.28 -32.33
N ALA A 247 3.22 0.05 -33.61
CA ALA A 247 4.50 0.08 -34.32
C ALA A 247 5.39 1.20 -33.76
N GLN A 248 6.21 0.80 -32.78
CA GLN A 248 7.47 1.33 -32.27
C GLN A 248 7.86 2.78 -32.67
N VAL A 249 7.97 3.62 -31.64
CA VAL A 249 8.87 4.78 -31.64
C VAL A 249 9.93 4.53 -30.58
N LEU A 250 11.02 3.85 -30.97
CA LEU A 250 12.17 3.63 -30.09
C LEU A 250 12.97 4.94 -29.99
N VAL A 251 12.93 5.59 -28.84
CA VAL A 251 13.94 6.57 -28.43
C VAL A 251 14.93 5.84 -27.52
N GLY A 252 15.76 4.98 -28.13
CA GLY A 252 16.93 4.40 -27.47
C GLY A 252 18.13 5.36 -27.56
N ASN A 253 19.07 5.24 -26.64
CA ASN A 253 20.37 5.90 -26.76
C ASN A 253 21.02 5.47 -28.10
N VAL A 254 21.40 6.44 -28.92
CA VAL A 254 22.21 6.17 -30.10
C VAL A 254 23.62 5.84 -29.62
N GLY A 255 23.90 4.55 -29.37
CA GLY A 255 25.26 4.04 -29.33
C GLY A 255 25.89 4.14 -30.73
N GLU A 256 27.20 4.37 -30.80
CA GLU A 256 27.99 4.23 -32.02
C GLU A 256 27.84 2.79 -32.55
N GLY A 257 26.84 2.54 -33.41
CA GLY A 257 26.60 1.20 -33.95
C GLY A 257 25.15 0.89 -34.38
N GLY A 258 24.16 1.72 -34.01
CA GLY A 258 22.80 1.59 -34.57
C GLY A 258 21.98 0.37 -34.08
N THR A 259 22.42 -0.35 -33.06
CA THR A 259 21.60 -1.35 -32.34
C THR A 259 20.89 -0.68 -31.16
N VAL A 260 19.56 -0.78 -31.14
CA VAL A 260 18.74 -0.34 -30.00
C VAL A 260 18.82 -1.44 -28.94
N GLU A 261 19.57 -1.21 -27.87
CA GLU A 261 19.51 -2.05 -26.67
C GLU A 261 18.21 -1.72 -25.95
N VAL A 262 17.24 -2.64 -26.02
CA VAL A 262 16.11 -2.67 -25.08
C VAL A 262 16.70 -3.11 -23.76
N ASP A 263 16.76 -2.22 -22.78
CA ASP A 263 17.24 -2.55 -21.43
C ASP A 263 16.42 -3.74 -20.88
N ASP A 264 17.12 -4.71 -20.27
CA ASP A 264 16.72 -6.12 -20.17
C ASP A 264 15.40 -6.38 -19.41
N TYR A 265 14.84 -5.37 -18.73
CA TYR A 265 13.66 -5.50 -17.86
C TYR A 265 12.47 -4.61 -18.23
N ASP A 266 12.62 -3.64 -19.15
CA ASP A 266 11.52 -2.73 -19.47
C ASP A 266 10.44 -3.43 -20.30
N VAL A 267 9.20 -3.28 -19.86
CA VAL A 267 8.02 -3.79 -20.57
C VAL A 267 7.36 -2.66 -21.35
N ILE A 268 7.19 -2.88 -22.66
CA ILE A 268 6.49 -1.94 -23.54
C ILE A 268 5.05 -1.75 -23.03
N HIS A 269 4.65 -0.50 -22.84
CA HIS A 269 3.37 -0.11 -22.22
C HIS A 269 3.13 -0.69 -20.81
N GLY A 270 4.20 -1.13 -20.13
CA GLY A 270 4.17 -1.69 -18.79
C GLY A 270 3.71 -0.71 -17.70
N GLY A 271 3.49 -1.24 -16.51
CA GLY A 271 3.29 -0.50 -15.26
C GLY A 271 4.57 -0.49 -14.43
N SER A 272 4.63 0.41 -13.46
CA SER A 272 5.73 0.50 -12.49
C SER A 272 5.27 0.03 -11.11
N HIS A 273 6.20 -0.37 -10.24
CA HIS A 273 5.84 -0.75 -8.87
C HIS A 273 5.26 0.42 -8.08
N GLY A 274 5.85 1.61 -8.23
CA GLY A 274 5.42 2.84 -7.57
C GLY A 274 5.11 3.94 -8.58
N TYR A 275 5.26 5.18 -8.14
CA TYR A 275 5.19 6.36 -8.99
C TYR A 275 6.34 7.32 -8.67
N TRP A 276 6.66 8.21 -9.61
CA TRP A 276 7.69 9.25 -9.46
C TRP A 276 7.61 10.09 -8.18
N LYS A 277 6.40 10.31 -7.64
CA LYS A 277 6.22 11.01 -6.36
C LYS A 277 6.74 10.22 -5.14
N ASP A 278 6.93 8.90 -5.23
CA ASP A 278 7.56 8.12 -4.15
C ASP A 278 8.99 8.58 -3.92
N LEU A 279 9.77 8.74 -4.99
CA LEU A 279 11.15 9.24 -4.93
C LEU A 279 11.22 10.60 -4.20
N LEU A 280 10.29 11.50 -4.52
CA LEU A 280 10.25 12.82 -3.89
C LEU A 280 9.81 12.75 -2.42
N ASN A 281 8.89 11.85 -2.06
CA ASN A 281 8.48 11.68 -0.66
C ASN A 281 9.62 11.09 0.19
N ILE A 282 10.31 10.07 -0.33
CA ILE A 282 11.49 9.45 0.31
C ILE A 282 12.57 10.52 0.55
N LEU A 283 12.82 11.38 -0.45
CA LEU A 283 13.79 12.47 -0.32
C LEU A 283 13.38 13.51 0.74
N VAL A 284 12.09 13.88 0.81
CA VAL A 284 11.59 14.80 1.86
C VAL A 284 11.73 14.17 3.25
N LEU A 285 11.40 12.89 3.40
CA LEU A 285 11.58 12.16 4.66
C LEU A 285 13.05 12.16 5.07
N SER A 286 13.97 11.93 4.13
CA SER A 286 15.42 11.97 4.39
C SER A 286 15.92 13.37 4.75
N ALA A 287 15.38 14.43 4.12
CA ALA A 287 15.74 15.82 4.41
C ALA A 287 15.31 16.27 5.82
N GLU A 288 14.19 15.73 6.32
CA GLU A 288 13.66 16.03 7.65
C GLU A 288 14.11 15.00 8.71
N GLU A 289 15.03 14.09 8.38
CA GLU A 289 15.54 13.04 9.30
C GLU A 289 14.40 12.15 9.84
N LYS A 290 13.46 11.83 8.95
CA LYS A 290 12.28 10.96 9.17
C LYS A 290 12.14 9.88 8.11
N LEU A 291 13.22 9.58 7.39
CA LEU A 291 13.33 8.33 6.63
C LEU A 291 13.84 7.26 7.59
N ASP A 292 12.96 6.88 8.50
CA ASP A 292 13.18 5.93 9.60
C ASP A 292 11.91 5.10 9.79
N MET A 293 11.83 4.36 10.90
CA MET A 293 10.65 3.56 11.23
C MET A 293 9.44 4.39 11.67
N SER A 294 9.57 5.71 11.83
CA SER A 294 8.46 6.56 12.28
C SER A 294 7.40 6.74 11.19
N HIS A 295 6.18 7.04 11.61
CA HIS A 295 5.06 7.16 10.69
C HIS A 295 5.24 8.35 9.71
N PRO A 296 5.34 8.13 8.38
CA PRO A 296 5.74 9.15 7.41
C PRO A 296 4.74 10.31 7.28
N ASP A 297 3.49 10.10 7.65
CA ASP A 297 2.45 11.14 7.63
C ASP A 297 2.71 12.29 8.61
N ARG A 298 3.56 12.07 9.63
CA ARG A 298 4.07 13.14 10.51
C ARG A 298 4.80 14.23 9.73
N VAL A 299 5.29 13.92 8.52
CA VAL A 299 5.91 14.88 7.59
C VAL A 299 5.04 15.08 6.35
N LEU A 300 4.55 14.01 5.72
CA LEU A 300 3.95 14.12 4.38
C LEU A 300 2.51 14.64 4.37
N SER A 301 1.78 14.51 5.48
CA SER A 301 0.34 14.80 5.56
C SER A 301 -0.01 16.00 6.45
N VAL A 302 1.00 16.69 7.00
CA VAL A 302 0.83 17.88 7.85
C VAL A 302 0.67 19.16 7.01
N ASP A 303 -0.17 20.09 7.47
CA ASP A 303 -0.25 21.44 6.87
C ASP A 303 0.95 22.29 7.30
N HIS A 304 1.96 22.34 6.43
CA HIS A 304 3.21 23.08 6.66
C HIS A 304 3.13 24.58 6.40
N ARG A 305 1.91 25.12 6.22
CA ARG A 305 1.71 26.57 6.11
C ARG A 305 1.87 27.19 7.49
N VAL A 306 2.60 28.30 7.56
CA VAL A 306 2.71 29.11 8.78
C VAL A 306 1.29 29.46 9.25
N PRO A 307 0.87 29.02 10.45
CA PRO A 307 -0.49 29.25 10.93
C PRO A 307 -0.80 30.74 10.96
N LYS A 308 -1.95 31.13 10.41
CA LYS A 308 -2.41 32.52 10.55
C LYS A 308 -2.83 32.75 11.98
N LYS A 309 -2.23 33.73 12.65
CA LYS A 309 -2.73 34.19 13.95
C LYS A 309 -4.21 34.57 13.80
N PRO A 310 -5.11 34.07 14.66
CA PRO A 310 -6.52 34.40 14.56
C PRO A 310 -6.69 35.91 14.74
N ASP A 311 -7.26 36.56 13.73
CA ASP A 311 -7.87 37.87 13.93
C ASP A 311 -8.97 37.66 14.96
N GLY A 312 -8.92 38.33 16.12
CA GLY A 312 -9.68 38.03 17.34
C GLY A 312 -11.20 38.21 17.25
N ARG A 313 -11.79 37.94 16.07
CA ARG A 313 -13.20 38.05 15.68
C ARG A 313 -13.89 36.69 15.52
N ARG A 314 -13.19 35.55 15.63
CA ARG A 314 -13.83 34.22 15.58
C ARG A 314 -13.92 33.60 16.98
N PRO A 315 -15.10 33.14 17.43
CA PRO A 315 -15.17 32.28 18.60
C PRO A 315 -14.38 31.00 18.33
N LEU A 316 -13.60 30.55 19.31
CA LEU A 316 -13.00 29.22 19.32
C LEU A 316 -14.13 28.20 19.20
N ARG A 317 -14.23 27.53 18.06
CA ARG A 317 -15.07 26.34 17.91
C ARG A 317 -14.23 25.19 18.44
N SER A 318 -14.50 24.75 19.68
CA SER A 318 -13.88 23.54 20.20
C SER A 318 -14.40 22.34 19.42
N GLU A 319 -13.49 21.48 19.02
CA GLU A 319 -13.84 20.14 18.58
C GLU A 319 -14.37 19.34 19.76
N ARG A 320 -15.41 18.55 19.47
CA ARG A 320 -16.04 17.49 20.27
C ARG A 320 -16.89 17.93 21.48
N GLY A 321 -18.09 17.36 21.50
CA GLY A 321 -19.15 17.64 22.46
C GLY A 321 -18.79 17.19 23.87
N GLY A 322 -19.19 17.99 24.85
CA GLY A 322 -19.07 17.69 26.27
C GLY A 322 -19.62 18.85 27.09
N ARG A 323 -20.47 18.55 28.06
CA ARG A 323 -21.28 19.50 28.85
C ARG A 323 -20.47 20.64 29.46
N PHE A 324 -21.04 21.84 29.39
CA PHE A 324 -20.55 23.07 30.00
C PHE A 324 -20.23 22.90 31.49
N ARG A 325 -18.96 23.03 31.88
CA ARG A 325 -18.57 23.40 33.24
C ARG A 325 -18.03 24.84 33.21
N ARG A 326 -18.81 25.74 33.80
CA ARG A 326 -18.52 27.18 33.88
C ARG A 326 -17.38 27.39 34.88
N VAL A 327 -16.12 27.28 34.43
CA VAL A 327 -14.95 27.59 35.26
C VAL A 327 -14.67 29.10 35.21
N GLY A 328 -14.37 29.65 36.39
CA GLY A 328 -14.33 31.07 36.68
C GLY A 328 -13.40 31.90 35.78
N ARG A 329 -13.87 33.12 35.50
CA ARG A 329 -13.21 34.13 34.67
C ARG A 329 -11.96 34.66 35.38
N THR A 330 -10.81 34.01 35.21
CA THR A 330 -9.52 34.61 35.55
C THR A 330 -9.25 35.78 34.60
N LYS A 331 -8.85 36.92 35.17
CA LYS A 331 -8.53 38.15 34.44
C LYS A 331 -7.28 37.92 33.59
N SER A 332 -7.45 37.43 32.37
CA SER A 332 -6.38 37.40 31.37
C SER A 332 -6.00 38.84 30.99
N LYS A 333 -4.71 39.14 31.10
CA LYS A 333 -4.12 40.42 30.70
C LYS A 333 -4.58 40.76 29.27
N LYS A 334 -5.15 41.95 29.09
CA LYS A 334 -5.48 42.54 27.78
C LYS A 334 -4.17 42.62 26.97
N LYS A 335 -3.88 41.64 26.11
CA LYS A 335 -2.88 41.83 25.04
C LYS A 335 -3.43 42.93 24.13
N GLU A 336 -2.64 43.97 23.88
CA GLU A 336 -2.97 45.00 22.90
C GLU A 336 -3.31 44.34 21.56
N LYS A 337 -4.42 44.76 20.95
CA LYS A 337 -4.84 44.24 19.65
C LYS A 337 -3.88 44.81 18.60
N GLN A 338 -2.98 43.97 18.10
CA GLN A 338 -2.13 44.28 16.94
C GLN A 338 -3.01 44.64 15.74
N SER A 339 -2.56 45.62 14.94
CA SER A 339 -3.30 46.03 13.75
C SER A 339 -3.28 44.93 12.66
N PRO A 340 -4.29 44.84 11.77
CA PRO A 340 -4.27 43.86 10.68
C PRO A 340 -3.02 43.93 9.79
N ALA A 341 -2.45 45.13 9.62
CA ALA A 341 -1.22 45.35 8.86
C ALA A 341 0.03 44.81 9.58
N GLU A 342 0.11 44.98 10.90
CA GLU A 342 1.19 44.38 11.72
C GLU A 342 1.12 42.85 11.70
N LEU A 343 -0.10 42.28 11.81
CA LEU A 343 -0.30 40.84 11.71
C LEU A 343 0.10 40.29 10.34
N GLU A 344 -0.17 41.02 9.25
CA GLU A 344 0.26 40.64 7.91
C GLU A 344 1.79 40.71 7.75
N LEU A 345 2.43 41.75 8.30
CA LEU A 345 3.88 41.91 8.28
C LEU A 345 4.58 40.80 9.07
N GLU A 346 4.08 40.49 10.27
CA GLU A 346 4.58 39.40 11.11
C GLU A 346 4.40 38.04 10.42
N GLN A 347 3.25 37.79 9.79
CA GLN A 347 3.03 36.57 9.00
C GLN A 347 4.01 36.45 7.83
N LYS A 348 4.29 37.54 7.12
CA LYS A 348 5.30 37.56 6.04
C LYS A 348 6.70 37.30 6.57
N ALA A 349 7.05 37.89 7.70
CA ALA A 349 8.34 37.68 8.36
C ALA A 349 8.50 36.21 8.81
N ALA A 350 7.48 35.64 9.46
CA ALA A 350 7.47 34.23 9.86
C ALA A 350 7.57 33.29 8.66
N SER A 351 6.84 33.56 7.57
CA SER A 351 6.97 32.79 6.33
C SER A 351 8.35 32.90 5.70
N LYS A 352 9.00 34.08 5.76
CA LYS A 352 10.36 34.27 5.26
C LYS A 352 11.39 33.52 6.12
N ALA A 353 11.26 33.59 7.44
CA ALA A 353 12.12 32.88 8.38
C ALA A 353 12.03 31.36 8.20
N GLU A 354 10.81 30.82 8.09
CA GLU A 354 10.62 29.38 7.88
C GLU A 354 11.18 28.90 6.53
N LYS A 355 11.08 29.71 5.47
CA LYS A 355 11.74 29.43 4.18
C LYS A 355 13.26 29.39 4.32
N ALA A 356 13.84 30.34 5.05
CA ALA A 356 15.28 30.40 5.29
C ALA A 356 15.75 29.19 6.12
N ARG A 357 15.01 28.83 7.18
CA ARG A 357 15.28 27.64 8.01
C ARG A 357 15.32 26.36 7.18
N ARG A 358 14.31 26.15 6.32
CA ARG A 358 14.27 24.96 5.44
C ARG A 358 15.42 24.96 4.44
N HIS A 359 15.73 26.12 3.87
CA HIS A 359 16.86 26.25 2.95
C HIS A 359 18.19 25.89 3.62
N GLU A 360 18.44 26.43 4.82
CA GLU A 360 19.60 26.10 5.62
C GLU A 360 19.65 24.61 6.00
N ASN A 361 18.51 24.02 6.38
CA ASN A 361 18.41 22.58 6.66
C ASN A 361 18.86 21.75 5.45
N VAL A 362 18.33 22.03 4.27
CA VAL A 362 18.71 21.31 3.03
C VAL A 362 20.20 21.43 2.74
N LEU A 363 20.76 22.65 2.84
CA LEU A 363 22.19 22.85 2.60
C LEU A 363 23.05 22.09 3.60
N ASN A 364 22.65 22.08 4.87
CA ASN A 364 23.34 21.33 5.92
C ASN A 364 23.28 19.83 5.64
N ARG A 365 22.09 19.28 5.35
CA ARG A 365 21.90 17.85 5.06
C ARG A 365 22.73 17.41 3.85
N LEU A 366 22.75 18.19 2.77
CA LEU A 366 23.60 17.90 1.60
C LEU A 366 25.09 17.95 1.91
N ALA A 367 25.52 18.80 2.86
CA ALA A 367 26.92 18.92 3.23
C ALA A 367 27.39 17.86 4.23
N THR A 368 26.52 17.44 5.17
CA THR A 368 26.90 16.61 6.32
C THR A 368 26.50 15.15 6.22
N ASP A 369 25.48 14.81 5.42
CA ASP A 369 24.96 13.44 5.30
C ASP A 369 25.25 12.87 3.91
N PRO A 370 26.24 11.96 3.78
CA PRO A 370 26.59 11.37 2.50
C PRO A 370 25.47 10.54 1.86
N PHE A 371 24.62 9.90 2.67
CA PHE A 371 23.50 9.11 2.17
C PHE A 371 22.41 10.02 1.63
N HIS A 372 22.05 11.07 2.37
CA HIS A 372 21.09 12.07 1.88
C HIS A 372 21.56 12.72 0.59
N ARG A 373 22.84 13.12 0.51
CA ARG A 373 23.44 13.69 -0.70
C ARG A 373 23.38 12.70 -1.87
N ALA A 374 23.75 11.44 -1.66
CA ALA A 374 23.66 10.41 -2.71
C ALA A 374 22.21 10.20 -3.17
N LEU A 375 21.27 10.06 -2.24
CA LEU A 375 19.84 9.94 -2.52
C LEU A 375 19.31 11.12 -3.34
N HIS A 376 19.64 12.35 -2.94
CA HIS A 376 19.25 13.57 -3.64
C HIS A 376 19.74 13.57 -5.09
N LEU A 377 21.01 13.22 -5.31
CA LEU A 377 21.62 13.18 -6.63
C LEU A 377 21.04 12.05 -7.50
N THR A 378 20.83 10.85 -6.94
CA THR A 378 20.19 9.72 -7.64
C THR A 378 18.79 10.09 -8.10
N VAL A 379 17.96 10.65 -7.20
CA VAL A 379 16.60 11.10 -7.56
C VAL A 379 16.64 12.19 -8.63
N ALA A 380 17.55 13.17 -8.52
CA ALA A 380 17.68 14.24 -9.51
C ALA A 380 18.06 13.70 -10.90
N ARG A 381 19.01 12.75 -10.96
CA ARG A 381 19.47 12.11 -12.19
C ARG A 381 18.32 11.32 -12.86
N LEU A 382 17.57 10.52 -12.10
CA LEU A 382 16.41 9.77 -12.61
C LEU A 382 15.35 10.70 -13.23
N PHE A 383 14.98 11.78 -12.54
CA PHE A 383 14.02 12.75 -13.07
C PHE A 383 14.55 13.43 -14.34
N ALA A 384 15.81 13.89 -14.32
CA ALA A 384 16.37 14.60 -15.45
C ALA A 384 16.50 13.71 -16.69
N GLU A 385 16.92 12.45 -16.53
CA GLU A 385 17.02 11.50 -17.63
C GLU A 385 15.66 11.24 -18.27
N GLN A 386 14.64 10.89 -17.48
CA GLN A 386 13.31 10.62 -18.02
C GLN A 386 12.68 11.87 -18.65
N LEU A 387 12.84 13.05 -18.04
CA LEU A 387 12.32 14.29 -18.63
C LEU A 387 12.99 14.62 -19.97
N ARG A 388 14.29 14.31 -20.15
CA ARG A 388 14.94 14.45 -21.47
C ARG A 388 14.33 13.49 -22.49
N LYS A 389 14.17 12.21 -22.13
CA LYS A 389 13.53 11.20 -23.01
C LYS A 389 12.11 11.65 -23.42
N ASP A 390 11.32 12.11 -22.45
CA ASP A 390 9.96 12.62 -22.68
C ASP A 390 9.94 13.87 -23.57
N MET A 391 10.91 14.78 -23.43
CA MET A 391 11.03 15.96 -24.29
C MET A 391 11.39 15.58 -25.73
N LEU A 392 12.29 14.61 -25.94
CA LEU A 392 12.63 14.11 -27.27
C LEU A 392 11.40 13.47 -27.95
N LEU A 393 10.60 12.71 -27.20
CA LEU A 393 9.34 12.15 -27.69
C LEU A 393 8.35 13.26 -28.09
N LEU A 394 8.20 14.30 -27.27
CA LEU A 394 7.35 15.45 -27.58
C LEU A 394 7.81 16.21 -28.83
N GLU A 395 9.12 16.43 -28.98
CA GLU A 395 9.69 17.04 -30.17
C GLU A 395 9.50 16.20 -31.43
N SER A 396 9.69 14.88 -31.34
CA SER A 396 9.47 13.96 -32.45
C SER A 396 8.00 13.96 -32.90
N SER A 397 7.05 14.05 -31.97
CA SER A 397 5.63 14.15 -32.30
C SER A 397 5.29 15.44 -33.04
N THR A 398 5.90 16.56 -32.65
CA THR A 398 5.59 17.88 -33.21
C THR A 398 6.25 18.08 -34.57
N LYS A 399 7.51 17.66 -34.73
CA LYS A 399 8.28 17.78 -35.97
C LYS A 399 7.85 16.75 -37.02
N ASN A 400 7.67 15.48 -36.63
CA ASN A 400 7.42 14.38 -37.57
C ASN A 400 5.94 13.96 -37.65
N LYS A 401 5.02 14.71 -37.01
CA LYS A 401 3.58 14.40 -36.89
C LYS A 401 3.30 12.98 -36.37
N ASN A 402 4.25 12.38 -35.65
CA ASN A 402 4.12 11.05 -35.11
C ASN A 402 3.26 11.09 -33.85
N LYS A 403 1.94 10.89 -34.01
CA LYS A 403 0.99 10.86 -32.88
C LYS A 403 1.19 9.68 -31.94
N ALA A 404 1.87 8.61 -32.37
CA ALA A 404 2.18 7.48 -31.51
C ALA A 404 3.21 7.86 -30.43
N ALA A 405 4.18 8.72 -30.75
CA ALA A 405 5.19 9.19 -29.80
C ALA A 405 4.60 9.94 -28.58
N LEU A 406 3.42 10.56 -28.72
CA LEU A 406 2.74 11.19 -27.58
C LEU A 406 2.22 10.18 -26.55
N ARG A 407 1.99 8.94 -26.97
CA ARG A 407 1.51 7.86 -26.08
C ARG A 407 2.64 7.28 -25.24
N GLU A 408 3.88 7.40 -25.71
CA GLU A 408 5.09 6.96 -25.01
C GLU A 408 5.61 7.97 -23.98
N ILE A 409 5.07 9.20 -23.94
CA ILE A 409 5.47 10.19 -22.94
C ILE A 409 5.12 9.66 -21.54
N SER A 410 6.14 9.55 -20.69
CA SER A 410 5.95 9.03 -19.34
C SER A 410 5.16 9.98 -18.44
N LEU A 411 4.70 9.48 -17.29
CA LEU A 411 4.09 10.32 -16.25
C LEU A 411 5.12 11.09 -15.40
N CYS A 412 6.40 11.11 -15.75
CA CYS A 412 7.45 11.78 -14.97
C CYS A 412 7.14 13.27 -14.77
N ALA A 413 6.82 14.00 -15.85
CA ALA A 413 6.51 15.43 -15.78
C ALA A 413 5.27 15.78 -14.93
N LYS A 414 4.32 14.84 -14.78
CA LYS A 414 3.16 15.00 -13.88
C LYS A 414 3.62 15.14 -12.44
N TRP A 415 4.57 14.31 -12.04
CA TRP A 415 5.04 14.22 -10.66
C TRP A 415 6.29 15.04 -10.38
N ALA A 416 7.02 15.46 -11.41
CA ALA A 416 8.20 16.29 -11.30
C ALA A 416 7.94 17.53 -10.42
N PRO A 417 8.88 17.91 -9.54
CA PRO A 417 8.67 18.92 -8.51
C PRO A 417 8.38 20.28 -9.16
N SER A 418 7.23 20.87 -8.80
CA SER A 418 6.91 22.25 -9.16
C SER A 418 7.75 23.20 -8.31
N LEU A 419 8.25 24.27 -8.91
CA LEU A 419 9.03 25.29 -8.20
C LEU A 419 8.25 25.85 -7.01
N GLU A 420 8.94 25.97 -5.87
CA GLU A 420 8.37 26.44 -4.59
C GLU A 420 7.19 25.60 -4.09
N GLY A 421 7.00 24.41 -4.66
CA GLY A 421 6.07 23.40 -4.18
C GLY A 421 6.56 22.75 -2.89
N PHE A 422 5.79 21.78 -2.39
CA PHE A 422 6.16 21.05 -1.17
C PHE A 422 7.55 20.40 -1.31
N HIS A 423 7.75 19.50 -2.29
CA HIS A 423 9.03 18.80 -2.43
C HIS A 423 10.21 19.74 -2.64
N ASP A 424 10.08 20.76 -3.50
CA ASP A 424 11.16 21.74 -3.75
C ASP A 424 11.48 22.59 -2.52
N LYS A 425 10.50 22.95 -1.68
CA LYS A 425 10.73 23.70 -0.43
C LYS A 425 11.57 22.93 0.59
N TYR A 426 11.44 21.60 0.61
CA TYR A 426 12.07 20.73 1.61
C TYR A 426 13.36 20.10 1.13
N THR A 427 13.68 20.19 -0.17
CA THR A 427 14.81 19.45 -0.74
C THR A 427 15.62 20.25 -1.77
N LEU A 428 15.09 21.35 -2.31
CA LEU A 428 15.65 22.07 -3.48
C LEU A 428 15.90 21.19 -4.72
N ILE A 429 15.28 20.01 -4.78
CA ILE A 429 15.48 19.03 -5.86
C ILE A 429 15.18 19.60 -7.25
N ALA A 430 14.27 20.58 -7.37
CA ALA A 430 13.97 21.19 -8.67
C ALA A 430 15.15 22.04 -9.18
N SER A 431 15.97 22.62 -8.30
CA SER A 431 17.20 23.31 -8.69
C SER A 431 18.20 22.34 -9.30
N THR A 432 18.40 21.18 -8.67
CA THR A 432 19.35 20.17 -9.14
C THR A 432 18.90 19.53 -10.45
N ILE A 433 17.61 19.19 -10.58
CA ILE A 433 17.05 18.71 -11.86
C ILE A 433 17.23 19.77 -12.95
N ALA A 434 16.93 21.04 -12.65
CA ALA A 434 17.08 22.13 -13.60
C ALA A 434 18.54 22.33 -14.04
N GLU A 435 19.50 22.23 -13.13
CA GLU A 435 20.93 22.34 -13.44
C GLU A 435 21.46 21.20 -14.32
N ILE A 436 20.94 19.98 -14.11
CA ILE A 436 21.25 18.83 -14.96
C ILE A 436 20.72 19.10 -16.38
N LEU A 437 19.45 19.51 -16.50
CA LEU A 437 18.78 19.74 -17.78
C LEU A 437 19.34 20.97 -18.54
N PHE A 438 19.69 22.03 -17.83
CA PHE A 438 20.12 23.31 -18.37
C PHE A 438 21.47 23.71 -17.76
N PRO A 439 22.58 23.08 -18.19
CA PRO A 439 23.93 23.53 -17.80
C PRO A 439 24.16 24.98 -18.19
N GLU A 440 25.09 25.66 -17.53
CA GLU A 440 25.42 27.06 -17.85
C GLU A 440 25.78 27.24 -19.33
N SER A 441 26.47 26.26 -19.94
CA SER A 441 26.79 26.27 -21.37
C SER A 441 25.57 26.24 -22.31
N ALA A 442 24.40 25.80 -21.83
CA ALA A 442 23.16 25.77 -22.60
C ALA A 442 22.32 27.05 -22.42
N LEU A 443 22.62 27.85 -21.40
CA LEU A 443 22.00 29.15 -21.17
C LEU A 443 22.93 30.19 -21.79
N GLY A 444 22.55 30.78 -22.92
CA GLY A 444 23.37 31.79 -23.62
C GLY A 444 23.82 32.96 -22.72
N PRO A 445 24.61 33.91 -23.23
CA PRO A 445 25.18 34.99 -22.41
C PRO A 445 24.13 35.75 -21.60
N ASN A 446 24.50 36.18 -20.38
CA ASN A 446 23.58 36.83 -19.46
C ASN A 446 22.98 38.12 -20.09
N PRO A 447 21.65 38.20 -20.29
CA PRO A 447 21.03 39.36 -20.92
C PRO A 447 21.15 40.64 -20.08
N ASP A 448 21.38 40.51 -18.77
CA ASP A 448 21.49 41.65 -17.84
C ASP A 448 22.94 42.11 -17.60
N SER A 449 23.93 41.50 -18.28
CA SER A 449 25.35 41.87 -18.17
C SER A 449 25.82 42.57 -19.44
N GLU A 450 26.25 43.83 -19.33
CA GLU A 450 26.99 44.53 -20.40
C GLU A 450 28.41 43.91 -20.53
N GLY A 451 28.53 42.73 -21.15
CA GLY A 451 29.82 42.09 -21.46
C GLY A 451 29.86 40.56 -21.34
N THR A 452 31.03 39.98 -21.60
CA THR A 452 31.32 38.52 -21.60
C THR A 452 31.43 37.88 -20.20
N GLN A 453 30.73 38.41 -19.19
CA GLN A 453 30.73 37.81 -17.85
C GLN A 453 29.61 36.77 -17.73
N GLY A 454 29.98 35.57 -17.24
CA GLY A 454 29.05 34.48 -16.95
C GLY A 454 28.05 34.84 -15.85
N TYR A 455 27.08 33.95 -15.62
CA TYR A 455 26.07 34.18 -14.59
C TYR A 455 26.67 34.04 -13.19
N SER A 456 26.19 34.82 -12.21
CA SER A 456 26.43 34.44 -10.81
C SER A 456 25.70 33.12 -10.51
N ARG A 457 26.22 32.29 -9.60
CA ARG A 457 25.63 30.97 -9.29
C ARG A 457 24.14 31.04 -8.98
N GLU A 458 23.70 32.02 -8.19
CA GLU A 458 22.29 32.19 -7.85
C GLU A 458 21.46 32.60 -9.09
N VAL A 459 21.96 33.50 -9.93
CA VAL A 459 21.27 33.96 -11.14
C VAL A 459 21.17 32.82 -12.15
N TYR A 460 22.26 32.07 -12.37
CA TYR A 460 22.28 30.85 -13.17
C TYR A 460 21.15 29.89 -12.76
N LEU A 461 21.06 29.56 -11.47
CA LEU A 461 20.04 28.65 -10.95
C LEU A 461 18.62 29.19 -11.13
N LYS A 462 18.39 30.51 -11.04
CA LYS A 462 17.07 31.11 -11.37
C LYS A 462 16.71 30.92 -12.83
N HIS A 463 17.66 31.12 -13.75
CA HIS A 463 17.44 30.89 -15.18
C HIS A 463 17.23 29.41 -15.51
N ALA A 464 18.04 28.51 -14.94
CA ALA A 464 17.87 27.07 -15.11
C ALA A 464 16.48 26.62 -14.64
N ARG A 465 16.04 27.07 -13.45
CA ARG A 465 14.71 26.76 -12.89
C ARG A 465 13.58 27.30 -13.77
N GLU A 466 13.73 28.51 -14.30
CA GLU A 466 12.75 29.08 -15.23
C GLU A 466 12.65 28.26 -16.52
N ASN A 467 13.78 27.84 -17.09
CA ASN A 467 13.80 26.97 -18.27
C ASN A 467 13.19 25.59 -18.00
N TYR A 468 13.49 24.99 -16.85
CA TYR A 468 12.84 23.76 -16.41
C TYR A 468 11.31 23.91 -16.31
N ARG A 469 10.81 25.01 -15.74
CA ARG A 469 9.38 25.29 -15.67
C ARG A 469 8.75 25.52 -17.06
N ALA A 470 9.36 26.38 -17.87
CA ALA A 470 8.77 26.90 -19.10
C ALA A 470 8.98 25.98 -20.32
N HIS A 471 10.16 25.39 -20.45
CA HIS A 471 10.58 24.61 -21.62
C HIS A 471 10.52 23.09 -21.39
N THR A 472 10.44 22.61 -20.14
CA THR A 472 10.30 21.17 -19.83
C THR A 472 8.92 20.85 -19.25
N LEU A 473 8.59 21.38 -18.07
CA LEU A 473 7.36 21.00 -17.38
C LEU A 473 6.08 21.47 -18.10
N SER A 474 6.02 22.73 -18.51
CA SER A 474 4.81 23.28 -19.12
C SER A 474 4.40 22.55 -20.41
N PRO A 475 5.31 22.28 -21.38
CA PRO A 475 4.99 21.55 -22.59
C PRO A 475 4.59 20.09 -22.32
N LEU A 476 5.34 19.37 -21.48
CA LEU A 476 5.04 17.96 -21.16
C LEU A 476 3.71 17.81 -20.42
N ARG A 477 3.44 18.65 -19.41
CA ARG A 477 2.17 18.62 -18.67
C ARG A 477 0.97 18.98 -19.55
N LYS A 478 1.17 19.80 -20.59
CA LYS A 478 0.16 20.07 -21.62
C LYS A 478 -0.07 18.85 -22.51
N ALA A 479 1.00 18.17 -22.95
CA ALA A 479 0.90 16.95 -23.75
C ALA A 479 0.18 15.82 -23.00
N LEU A 480 0.46 15.68 -21.70
CA LEU A 480 -0.19 14.71 -20.80
C LEU A 480 -1.66 15.05 -20.44
N ALA A 481 -2.18 16.19 -20.89
CA ALA A 481 -3.55 16.64 -20.61
C ALA A 481 -3.93 16.65 -19.10
N ILE A 482 -3.02 17.13 -18.25
CA ILE A 482 -3.23 17.22 -16.80
C ILE A 482 -4.37 18.21 -16.50
N VAL A 483 -5.43 17.73 -15.84
CA VAL A 483 -6.67 18.49 -15.62
C VAL A 483 -6.48 19.73 -14.74
N GLU A 484 -5.55 19.67 -13.79
CA GLU A 484 -5.24 20.77 -12.87
C GLU A 484 -4.79 22.03 -13.61
N ARG A 485 -4.22 21.87 -14.81
CA ARG A 485 -3.83 22.99 -15.68
C ARG A 485 -5.06 23.76 -16.17
N ASP A 486 -6.04 23.04 -16.71
CA ASP A 486 -7.28 23.64 -17.22
C ASP A 486 -8.18 24.13 -16.07
N ILE A 487 -8.19 23.42 -14.92
CA ILE A 487 -8.85 23.88 -13.69
C ILE A 487 -8.24 25.22 -13.22
N SER A 488 -6.92 25.33 -13.17
CA SER A 488 -6.23 26.54 -12.70
C SER A 488 -6.42 27.71 -13.66
N ALA A 489 -6.45 27.44 -14.96
CA ALA A 489 -6.74 28.43 -16.00
C ALA A 489 -8.25 28.76 -16.15
N GLN A 490 -9.12 28.05 -15.43
CA GLN A 490 -10.59 28.11 -15.56
C GLN A 490 -11.09 27.79 -16.98
N THR A 491 -10.36 26.98 -17.74
CA THR A 491 -10.68 26.55 -19.10
C THR A 491 -11.29 25.16 -19.10
N PHE A 492 -12.39 24.97 -18.35
CA PHE A 492 -13.09 23.68 -18.24
C PHE A 492 -13.51 23.13 -19.61
N SER A 493 -13.77 24.01 -20.59
CA SER A 493 -14.06 23.67 -21.99
C SER A 493 -13.07 22.66 -22.61
N ASN A 494 -11.80 22.70 -22.20
CA ASN A 494 -10.75 21.84 -22.73
C ASN A 494 -10.74 20.42 -22.12
N ILE A 495 -11.44 20.21 -21.00
CA ILE A 495 -11.40 18.93 -20.27
C ILE A 495 -12.24 17.88 -21.00
N GLN A 496 -11.62 16.76 -21.35
CA GLN A 496 -12.29 15.60 -21.92
C GLN A 496 -12.56 14.58 -20.81
N TYR A 497 -13.77 14.56 -20.27
CA TYR A 497 -14.13 13.73 -19.11
C TYR A 497 -13.84 12.24 -19.27
N SER A 498 -13.99 11.69 -20.48
CA SER A 498 -13.68 10.28 -20.79
C SER A 498 -12.19 9.92 -20.64
N LYS A 499 -11.30 10.91 -20.65
CA LYS A 499 -9.85 10.73 -20.47
C LYS A 499 -9.37 11.12 -19.07
N VAL A 500 -10.24 11.67 -18.23
CA VAL A 500 -9.89 12.05 -16.87
C VAL A 500 -9.71 10.78 -16.02
N PRO A 501 -8.55 10.59 -15.39
CA PRO A 501 -8.34 9.43 -14.51
C PRO A 501 -9.33 9.41 -13.34
N SER A 502 -9.77 8.22 -12.94
CA SER A 502 -10.71 7.96 -11.84
C SER A 502 -10.42 8.73 -10.55
N LEU A 503 -9.17 8.73 -10.08
CA LEU A 503 -8.77 9.45 -8.87
C LEU A 503 -8.97 10.97 -9.00
N ALA A 504 -8.59 11.55 -10.15
CA ALA A 504 -8.79 12.97 -10.43
C ALA A 504 -10.29 13.30 -10.56
N MET A 505 -11.06 12.40 -11.19
CA MET A 505 -12.51 12.53 -11.30
C MET A 505 -13.16 12.59 -9.90
N ASN A 506 -12.81 11.67 -9.01
CA ASN A 506 -13.33 11.63 -7.65
C ASN A 506 -12.93 12.88 -6.84
N GLN A 507 -11.68 13.32 -6.97
CA GLN A 507 -11.17 14.49 -6.26
C GLN A 507 -11.86 15.80 -6.71
N TYR A 508 -12.09 15.96 -8.01
CA TYR A 508 -12.61 17.20 -8.59
C TYR A 508 -14.11 17.15 -8.94
N LYS A 509 -14.82 16.05 -8.65
CA LYS A 509 -16.26 15.87 -8.92
C LYS A 509 -17.10 17.09 -8.54
N LYS A 510 -17.02 17.51 -7.26
CA LYS A 510 -17.77 18.68 -6.75
C LYS A 510 -17.39 19.99 -7.42
N LEU A 511 -16.18 20.08 -7.99
CA LEU A 511 -15.75 21.25 -8.74
C LEU A 511 -16.34 21.23 -10.15
N PHE A 512 -16.32 20.08 -10.82
CA PHE A 512 -16.93 19.89 -12.14
C PHE A 512 -18.43 20.13 -12.10
N GLU A 513 -19.15 19.57 -11.13
CA GLU A 513 -20.58 19.82 -10.92
C GLU A 513 -20.91 21.31 -10.78
N ARG A 514 -20.04 22.08 -10.12
CA ARG A 514 -20.27 23.52 -9.88
C ARG A 514 -19.83 24.44 -11.01
N LYS A 515 -18.91 24.00 -11.87
CA LYS A 515 -18.24 24.86 -12.85
C LYS A 515 -18.49 24.46 -14.30
N ASP A 516 -18.97 23.25 -14.54
CA ASP A 516 -19.17 22.65 -15.86
C ASP A 516 -20.29 21.59 -15.82
N GLU A 517 -21.42 21.99 -15.24
CA GLU A 517 -22.54 21.13 -14.87
C GLU A 517 -23.08 20.29 -16.04
N GLU A 518 -23.40 20.95 -17.16
CA GLU A 518 -24.07 20.33 -18.31
C GLU A 518 -23.25 19.18 -18.92
N ARG A 519 -21.98 19.44 -19.26
CA ARG A 519 -21.10 18.44 -19.88
C ARG A 519 -20.70 17.34 -18.90
N PHE A 520 -20.61 17.67 -17.61
CA PHE A 520 -20.35 16.68 -16.58
C PHE A 520 -21.52 15.69 -16.48
N TYR A 521 -22.76 16.16 -16.41
CA TYR A 521 -23.93 15.28 -16.36
C TYR A 521 -24.15 14.51 -17.66
N GLU A 522 -23.88 15.11 -18.82
CA GLU A 522 -23.87 14.40 -20.10
C GLU A 522 -22.88 13.23 -20.09
N TYR A 523 -21.67 13.45 -19.57
CA TYR A 523 -20.68 12.37 -19.41
C TYR A 523 -21.19 11.27 -18.47
N ILE A 524 -21.80 11.61 -17.33
CA ILE A 524 -22.35 10.61 -16.40
C ILE A 524 -23.49 9.80 -17.05
N ASP A 525 -24.36 10.45 -17.83
CA ASP A 525 -25.44 9.77 -18.57
C ASP A 525 -24.88 8.83 -19.67
N ASN A 526 -23.81 9.24 -20.36
CA ASN A 526 -23.11 8.36 -21.31
C ASN A 526 -22.44 7.16 -20.64
N VAL A 527 -21.91 7.35 -19.42
CA VAL A 527 -21.40 6.22 -18.62
C VAL A 527 -22.54 5.28 -18.21
N GLN A 528 -23.70 5.82 -17.81
CA GLN A 528 -24.90 5.02 -17.48
C GLN A 528 -25.40 4.18 -18.66
N LYS A 529 -25.33 4.74 -19.87
CA LYS A 529 -25.74 4.07 -21.11
C LYS A 529 -24.69 3.07 -21.64
N GLY A 530 -23.52 2.97 -21.00
CA GLY A 530 -22.41 2.13 -21.47
C GLY A 530 -21.70 2.67 -22.72
N THR A 531 -22.00 3.89 -23.16
CA THR A 531 -21.36 4.53 -24.33
C THR A 531 -20.04 5.20 -23.99
N ALA A 532 -19.75 5.38 -22.69
CA ALA A 532 -18.48 5.86 -22.17
C ALA A 532 -18.01 5.02 -20.97
N THR A 533 -16.70 4.86 -20.81
CA THR A 533 -16.10 4.12 -19.70
C THR A 533 -15.35 5.07 -18.75
N ILE A 534 -15.40 4.82 -17.45
CA ILE A 534 -14.57 5.54 -16.48
C ILE A 534 -13.12 5.02 -16.59
N SER A 535 -12.21 5.88 -17.05
CA SER A 535 -10.80 5.53 -17.24
C SER A 535 -10.08 5.30 -15.90
N GLY A 536 -9.46 4.13 -15.74
CA GLY A 536 -8.57 3.82 -14.62
C GLY A 536 -9.27 3.52 -13.28
N ALA A 537 -10.58 3.31 -13.25
CA ALA A 537 -11.26 2.77 -12.07
C ALA A 537 -11.32 1.25 -12.18
N ILE A 538 -10.41 0.53 -11.51
CA ILE A 538 -10.74 -0.82 -11.06
C ILE A 538 -11.59 -0.60 -9.81
N LEU A 539 -12.91 -0.57 -9.98
CA LEU A 539 -13.82 -0.60 -8.86
C LEU A 539 -13.72 -1.99 -8.25
N THR A 540 -13.29 -1.98 -7.00
CA THR A 540 -13.09 -3.13 -6.14
C THR A 540 -14.47 -3.59 -5.65
N PRO A 541 -14.70 -4.88 -5.39
CA PRO A 541 -15.94 -5.34 -4.77
C PRO A 541 -16.27 -4.52 -3.51
N GLY A 542 -15.30 -4.34 -2.61
CA GLY A 542 -15.50 -3.55 -1.39
C GLY A 542 -15.78 -2.06 -1.62
N SER A 543 -15.24 -1.45 -2.68
CA SER A 543 -15.54 -0.05 -3.02
C SER A 543 -16.98 0.15 -3.51
N LEU A 544 -17.51 -0.84 -4.24
CA LEU A 544 -18.92 -0.86 -4.68
C LEU A 544 -19.84 -1.10 -3.49
N VAL A 545 -19.52 -2.07 -2.63
CA VAL A 545 -20.26 -2.34 -1.39
C VAL A 545 -20.29 -1.10 -0.51
N LYS A 546 -19.15 -0.45 -0.26
CA LYS A 546 -19.10 0.81 0.48
C LYS A 546 -19.98 1.89 -0.14
N ALA A 547 -19.90 2.06 -1.47
CA ALA A 547 -20.70 3.07 -2.16
C ALA A 547 -22.20 2.86 -1.88
N VAL A 548 -22.66 1.61 -1.96
CA VAL A 548 -24.05 1.22 -1.71
C VAL A 548 -24.45 1.33 -0.23
N MET A 549 -23.61 0.89 0.71
CA MET A 549 -23.88 1.01 2.15
C MET A 549 -23.92 2.47 2.62
N SER A 550 -23.20 3.37 1.93
CA SER A 550 -23.19 4.80 2.26
C SER A 550 -24.38 5.61 1.69
N LEU A 551 -25.30 4.97 0.96
CA LEU A 551 -26.48 5.62 0.42
C LEU A 551 -27.53 5.79 1.54
N ASP A 552 -27.85 7.04 1.89
CA ASP A 552 -29.02 7.36 2.70
C ASP A 552 -30.29 6.85 1.99
N GLU A 553 -31.26 6.35 2.76
CA GLU A 553 -32.59 5.87 2.29
C GLU A 553 -33.39 6.91 1.45
N ARG A 554 -32.89 8.13 1.29
CA ARG A 554 -33.52 9.25 0.57
C ARG A 554 -32.93 9.54 -0.83
N GLY A 555 -31.90 8.81 -1.29
CA GLY A 555 -31.20 9.05 -2.56
C GLY A 555 -31.41 7.97 -3.61
N GLY A 556 -32.47 8.09 -4.43
CA GLY A 556 -33.00 6.99 -5.26
C GLY A 556 -32.26 6.58 -6.55
N SER A 557 -32.40 5.29 -6.86
CA SER A 557 -32.58 4.61 -8.16
C SER A 557 -31.54 4.78 -9.28
N LYS A 558 -30.99 5.96 -9.53
CA LYS A 558 -30.00 6.17 -10.61
C LYS A 558 -28.57 5.80 -10.21
N VAL A 559 -28.24 5.91 -8.92
CA VAL A 559 -26.90 5.53 -8.40
C VAL A 559 -26.82 4.00 -8.23
N ASP A 560 -27.91 3.38 -7.77
CA ASP A 560 -28.02 1.92 -7.67
C ASP A 560 -27.80 1.24 -9.02
N ALA A 561 -28.42 1.76 -10.10
CA ALA A 561 -28.24 1.22 -11.44
C ALA A 561 -26.78 1.31 -11.96
N VAL A 562 -26.03 2.33 -11.56
CA VAL A 562 -24.60 2.45 -11.92
C VAL A 562 -23.78 1.41 -11.16
N ALA A 563 -24.02 1.26 -9.85
CA ALA A 563 -23.32 0.28 -9.04
C ALA A 563 -23.63 -1.15 -9.52
N ASP A 564 -24.88 -1.46 -9.86
CA ASP A 564 -25.31 -2.75 -10.41
C ASP A 564 -24.64 -3.05 -11.75
N ALA A 565 -24.61 -2.09 -12.68
CA ALA A 565 -23.94 -2.28 -13.98
C ALA A 565 -22.43 -2.49 -13.83
N GLN A 566 -21.80 -1.76 -12.90
CA GLN A 566 -20.38 -1.91 -12.58
C GLN A 566 -20.10 -3.27 -11.93
N TRP A 567 -20.99 -3.74 -11.05
CA TRP A 567 -20.93 -5.03 -10.42
C TRP A 567 -21.07 -6.18 -11.42
N GLU A 568 -22.06 -6.14 -12.30
CA GLU A 568 -22.27 -7.17 -13.32
C GLU A 568 -21.05 -7.29 -14.24
N THR A 569 -20.47 -6.14 -14.65
CA THR A 569 -19.25 -6.13 -15.46
C THR A 569 -18.05 -6.77 -14.72
N LEU A 570 -17.96 -6.54 -13.40
CA LEU A 570 -16.92 -7.11 -12.55
C LEU A 570 -17.09 -8.63 -12.42
N VAL A 571 -18.29 -9.10 -12.10
CA VAL A 571 -18.61 -10.52 -11.95
C VAL A 571 -18.41 -11.27 -13.24
N GLN A 572 -18.87 -10.73 -14.37
CA GLN A 572 -18.71 -11.37 -15.67
C GLN A 572 -17.23 -11.56 -16.04
N ARG A 573 -16.39 -10.54 -15.78
CA ARG A 573 -14.94 -10.65 -16.00
C ARG A 573 -14.31 -11.79 -15.20
N ILE A 574 -14.74 -11.99 -13.96
CA ILE A 574 -14.21 -13.04 -13.08
C ILE A 574 -14.77 -14.40 -13.47
N ARG A 575 -16.03 -14.49 -13.92
CA ARG A 575 -16.58 -15.72 -14.50
C ARG A 575 -15.79 -16.16 -15.72
N ASP A 576 -15.42 -15.22 -16.58
CA ASP A 576 -14.64 -15.49 -17.79
C ASP A 576 -13.21 -16.01 -17.48
N SER A 577 -12.66 -15.73 -16.29
CA SER A 577 -11.34 -16.27 -15.87
C SER A 577 -11.38 -17.77 -15.52
N GLY A 578 -12.56 -18.28 -15.13
CA GLY A 578 -12.79 -19.69 -14.76
C GLY A 578 -12.13 -20.14 -13.46
N ALA A 579 -11.45 -19.24 -12.73
CA ALA A 579 -10.60 -19.54 -11.58
C ALA A 579 -11.33 -20.01 -10.31
N LEU A 580 -12.53 -19.48 -10.06
CA LEU A 580 -13.25 -19.63 -8.79
C LEU A 580 -14.50 -20.49 -8.91
N SER A 581 -14.60 -21.34 -9.93
CA SER A 581 -15.84 -22.06 -10.23
C SER A 581 -16.25 -23.07 -9.15
N SER A 582 -15.34 -23.46 -8.25
CA SER A 582 -15.52 -24.48 -7.22
C SER A 582 -15.06 -23.99 -5.83
N ALA A 583 -15.46 -22.77 -5.45
CA ALA A 583 -15.07 -22.13 -4.20
C ALA A 583 -16.27 -21.70 -3.32
N ILE A 584 -16.11 -21.68 -2.00
CA ILE A 584 -17.10 -21.11 -1.08
C ILE A 584 -16.46 -20.13 -0.10
N ALA A 585 -17.19 -19.08 0.26
CA ALA A 585 -16.75 -18.07 1.21
C ALA A 585 -17.36 -18.27 2.59
N ILE A 586 -16.53 -18.16 3.62
CA ILE A 586 -16.90 -17.90 5.01
C ILE A 586 -16.76 -16.38 5.20
N CYS A 587 -17.90 -15.72 5.43
CA CYS A 587 -17.97 -14.26 5.50
C CYS A 587 -18.09 -13.80 6.95
N ASP A 588 -17.10 -13.03 7.40
CA ASP A 588 -17.13 -12.34 8.68
C ASP A 588 -17.76 -10.95 8.53
N VAL A 589 -18.85 -10.74 9.27
CA VAL A 589 -19.59 -9.46 9.36
C VAL A 589 -19.69 -9.00 10.82
N SER A 590 -18.76 -9.45 11.66
CA SER A 590 -18.70 -9.08 13.08
C SER A 590 -18.39 -7.60 13.29
N GLY A 591 -18.77 -7.08 14.46
CA GLY A 591 -18.55 -5.66 14.79
C GLY A 591 -17.07 -5.23 14.75
N SER A 592 -16.12 -6.16 14.94
CA SER A 592 -14.69 -5.85 14.83
C SER A 592 -14.24 -5.55 13.39
N MET A 593 -15.03 -5.96 12.40
CA MET A 593 -14.84 -5.63 10.98
C MET A 593 -15.36 -4.23 10.61
N GLU A 594 -16.07 -3.56 11.53
CA GLU A 594 -16.63 -2.21 11.36
C GLU A 594 -15.64 -1.08 11.76
N ASP A 595 -14.55 -1.41 12.47
CA ASP A 595 -13.51 -0.46 12.91
C ASP A 595 -12.56 -0.03 11.76
N PRO A 596 -12.09 1.24 11.70
CA PRO A 596 -11.24 1.69 10.59
C PRO A 596 -9.77 1.95 10.98
N PRO A 597 -8.85 1.58 10.06
CA PRO A 597 -7.79 2.52 9.67
C PRO A 597 -7.89 2.98 8.20
N ASN A 598 -8.86 2.52 7.41
CA ASN A 598 -8.94 2.80 5.96
C ASN A 598 -10.26 3.44 5.50
N PRO A 599 -10.27 4.14 4.34
CA PRO A 599 -11.50 4.62 3.71
C PRO A 599 -12.48 3.48 3.39
N ILE A 600 -12.00 2.25 3.15
CA ILE A 600 -12.84 1.06 2.96
C ILE A 600 -12.62 0.17 4.18
N ALA A 601 -13.63 0.04 5.04
CA ALA A 601 -13.55 -0.84 6.22
C ALA A 601 -13.47 -2.33 5.81
N PRO A 602 -12.85 -3.20 6.63
CA PRO A 602 -12.73 -4.64 6.40
C PRO A 602 -14.05 -5.31 6.01
N ILE A 603 -15.15 -4.95 6.67
CA ILE A 603 -16.49 -5.50 6.40
C ILE A 603 -16.93 -5.33 4.94
N HIS A 604 -16.63 -4.18 4.32
CA HIS A 604 -17.00 -3.94 2.91
C HIS A 604 -16.30 -4.94 1.98
N ASN A 605 -15.02 -5.24 2.26
CA ASN A 605 -14.25 -6.19 1.46
C ASN A 605 -14.72 -7.62 1.72
N ALA A 606 -15.04 -7.99 2.97
CA ALA A 606 -15.55 -9.31 3.32
C ALA A 606 -16.87 -9.61 2.58
N ILE A 607 -17.83 -8.69 2.64
CA ILE A 607 -19.11 -8.80 1.93
C ILE A 607 -18.87 -8.83 0.41
N GLY A 608 -18.08 -7.90 -0.12
CA GLY A 608 -17.84 -7.79 -1.56
C GLY A 608 -17.18 -9.03 -2.16
N LEU A 609 -16.16 -9.57 -1.50
CA LEU A 609 -15.47 -10.79 -1.95
C LEU A 609 -16.39 -12.02 -1.85
N SER A 610 -17.15 -12.13 -0.77
CA SER A 610 -18.09 -13.24 -0.57
C SER A 610 -19.22 -13.25 -1.61
N LEU A 611 -19.76 -12.08 -1.96
CA LEU A 611 -20.77 -11.94 -3.01
C LEU A 611 -20.20 -12.30 -4.40
N VAL A 612 -19.00 -11.80 -4.74
CA VAL A 612 -18.34 -12.17 -6.00
C VAL A 612 -18.15 -13.68 -6.10
N MET A 613 -17.69 -14.32 -5.03
CA MET A 613 -17.50 -15.78 -5.00
C MET A 613 -18.81 -16.52 -5.21
N ALA A 614 -19.85 -16.15 -4.46
CA ALA A 614 -21.16 -16.77 -4.58
C ALA A 614 -21.74 -16.62 -5.99
N GLU A 615 -21.52 -15.49 -6.67
CA GLU A 615 -22.02 -15.28 -8.04
C GLU A 615 -21.17 -15.98 -9.12
N VAL A 616 -19.87 -16.19 -8.90
CA VAL A 616 -18.97 -16.83 -9.86
C VAL A 616 -18.96 -18.36 -9.71
N THR A 617 -19.10 -18.88 -8.49
CA THR A 617 -19.11 -20.31 -8.20
C THR A 617 -20.30 -21.01 -8.84
N LYS A 618 -20.07 -22.19 -9.41
CA LYS A 618 -21.13 -23.01 -10.03
C LYS A 618 -21.99 -23.70 -8.96
N PRO A 619 -23.24 -24.07 -9.25
CA PRO A 619 -23.98 -25.00 -8.41
C PRO A 619 -23.16 -26.28 -8.16
N PRO A 620 -23.24 -26.91 -6.96
CA PRO A 620 -24.22 -26.69 -5.89
C PRO A 620 -23.87 -25.58 -4.89
N PHE A 621 -22.62 -25.09 -4.88
CA PHE A 621 -22.14 -24.10 -3.89
C PHE A 621 -22.40 -22.65 -4.30
N GLY A 622 -22.66 -22.37 -5.58
CA GLY A 622 -23.03 -21.05 -6.09
C GLY A 622 -24.25 -20.44 -5.39
N GLY A 623 -24.25 -19.12 -5.23
CA GLY A 623 -25.31 -18.33 -4.57
C GLY A 623 -25.34 -18.48 -3.04
N ARG A 624 -24.32 -19.09 -2.43
CA ARG A 624 -24.28 -19.41 -1.00
C ARG A 624 -22.97 -18.95 -0.37
N ILE A 625 -23.06 -18.63 0.92
CA ILE A 625 -21.92 -18.33 1.79
C ILE A 625 -22.09 -19.09 3.10
N ILE A 626 -21.02 -19.20 3.88
CA ILE A 626 -21.03 -19.75 5.23
C ILE A 626 -20.89 -18.58 6.21
N THR A 627 -21.70 -18.59 7.27
CA THR A 627 -21.64 -17.56 8.33
C THR A 627 -20.38 -17.73 9.18
N PHE A 628 -19.72 -16.63 9.52
CA PHE A 628 -18.68 -16.64 10.55
C PHE A 628 -19.34 -16.69 11.95
N ALA A 629 -19.53 -17.89 12.50
CA ALA A 629 -20.20 -18.13 13.78
C ALA A 629 -19.76 -19.45 14.44
N ALA A 630 -19.85 -19.54 15.77
CA ALA A 630 -19.55 -20.74 16.57
C ALA A 630 -20.38 -21.99 16.14
N ASP A 631 -21.57 -21.73 15.60
CA ASP A 631 -22.46 -22.68 14.93
C ASP A 631 -22.62 -22.23 13.47
N PRO A 632 -21.66 -22.57 12.58
CA PRO A 632 -21.63 -22.06 11.22
C PRO A 632 -22.80 -22.60 10.41
N LYS A 633 -23.42 -21.75 9.58
CA LYS A 633 -24.58 -22.10 8.74
C LYS A 633 -24.36 -21.71 7.29
N ILE A 634 -24.95 -22.47 6.38
CA ILE A 634 -25.04 -22.06 4.97
C ILE A 634 -26.15 -21.02 4.85
N HIS A 635 -25.79 -19.83 4.39
CA HIS A 635 -26.72 -18.76 4.05
C HIS A 635 -26.88 -18.65 2.54
N ILE A 636 -28.13 -18.57 2.08
CA ILE A 636 -28.46 -18.40 0.65
C ILE A 636 -28.63 -16.91 0.40
N ILE A 637 -27.85 -16.37 -0.53
CA ILE A 637 -27.92 -14.95 -0.86
C ILE A 637 -29.22 -14.67 -1.62
N GLN A 638 -29.98 -13.70 -1.12
CA GLN A 638 -31.24 -13.24 -1.72
C GLN A 638 -31.09 -11.79 -2.16
N GLY A 639 -31.78 -11.42 -3.25
CA GLY A 639 -31.82 -10.04 -3.73
C GLY A 639 -31.57 -9.90 -5.23
N THR A 640 -32.21 -8.91 -5.85
CA THR A 640 -32.10 -8.64 -7.29
C THR A 640 -31.04 -7.59 -7.62
N SER A 641 -30.93 -6.55 -6.78
CA SER A 641 -29.88 -5.54 -6.89
C SER A 641 -28.68 -5.88 -6.01
N LEU A 642 -27.52 -5.27 -6.27
CA LEU A 642 -26.37 -5.32 -5.37
C LEU A 642 -26.75 -4.81 -3.98
N THR A 643 -27.57 -3.77 -3.89
CA THR A 643 -28.07 -3.23 -2.62
C THR A 643 -28.85 -4.25 -1.82
N ASP A 644 -29.73 -5.02 -2.45
CA ASP A 644 -30.49 -6.08 -1.78
C ASP A 644 -29.55 -7.19 -1.28
N ARG A 645 -28.58 -7.60 -2.12
CA ARG A 645 -27.63 -8.66 -1.78
C ARG A 645 -26.69 -8.25 -0.66
N VAL A 646 -26.19 -7.01 -0.68
CA VAL A 646 -25.35 -6.44 0.40
C VAL A 646 -26.12 -6.44 1.71
N LYS A 647 -27.35 -5.90 1.72
CA LYS A 647 -28.20 -5.91 2.92
C LYS A 647 -28.52 -7.32 3.41
N ASN A 648 -28.70 -8.27 2.48
CA ASN A 648 -28.97 -9.65 2.84
C ASN A 648 -27.79 -10.31 3.54
N VAL A 649 -26.55 -10.01 3.15
CA VAL A 649 -25.33 -10.53 3.79
C VAL A 649 -24.99 -9.78 5.08
N GLU A 650 -25.18 -8.45 5.10
CA GLU A 650 -24.94 -7.60 6.27
C GLU A 650 -25.81 -8.01 7.49
N ASN A 651 -27.03 -8.49 7.25
CA ASN A 651 -27.96 -8.91 8.31
C ASN A 651 -27.84 -10.40 8.68
N VAL A 652 -26.82 -11.10 8.19
CA VAL A 652 -26.59 -12.51 8.53
C VAL A 652 -26.16 -12.61 9.99
N PRO A 653 -26.70 -13.58 10.76
CA PRO A 653 -26.25 -13.80 12.13
C PRO A 653 -24.77 -14.18 12.13
N TRP A 654 -23.96 -13.38 12.82
CA TRP A 654 -22.56 -13.66 13.09
C TRP A 654 -22.36 -14.08 14.55
N GLY A 655 -21.32 -14.85 14.80
CA GLY A 655 -20.83 -15.17 16.14
C GLY A 655 -19.43 -14.58 16.32
N GLN A 656 -19.00 -14.38 17.56
CA GLN A 656 -17.68 -13.80 17.88
C GLN A 656 -16.48 -14.64 17.36
N ASN A 657 -16.73 -15.85 16.80
CA ASN A 657 -15.72 -16.78 16.30
C ASN A 657 -16.34 -17.80 15.30
N THR A 658 -15.51 -18.67 14.70
CA THR A 658 -15.97 -19.80 13.83
C THR A 658 -15.19 -21.09 14.08
N ASP A 659 -15.90 -22.22 14.16
CA ASP A 659 -15.32 -23.57 14.25
C ASP A 659 -15.19 -24.20 12.85
N PHE A 660 -13.95 -24.26 12.33
CA PHE A 660 -13.68 -24.85 11.01
C PHE A 660 -13.92 -26.36 10.96
N ILE A 661 -13.80 -27.09 12.08
CA ILE A 661 -14.11 -28.53 12.10
C ILE A 661 -15.57 -28.73 11.75
N LYS A 662 -16.47 -27.94 12.35
CA LYS A 662 -17.90 -28.01 12.05
C LYS A 662 -18.19 -27.65 10.59
N VAL A 663 -17.51 -26.65 10.04
CA VAL A 663 -17.62 -26.32 8.62
C VAL A 663 -17.34 -27.53 7.74
N PHE A 664 -16.24 -28.25 7.97
CA PHE A 664 -15.87 -29.39 7.13
C PHE A 664 -16.67 -30.67 7.45
N ARG A 665 -16.76 -31.06 8.73
CA ARG A 665 -17.32 -32.37 9.17
C ARG A 665 -18.83 -32.36 9.37
N GLU A 666 -19.42 -31.23 9.73
CA GLU A 666 -20.86 -31.15 10.07
C GLU A 666 -21.68 -30.44 9.00
N LEU A 667 -21.05 -29.51 8.25
CA LEU A 667 -21.72 -28.75 7.19
C LEU A 667 -21.46 -29.34 5.81
N ILE A 668 -20.21 -29.29 5.32
CA ILE A 668 -19.87 -29.59 3.93
C ILE A 668 -19.94 -31.10 3.64
N LEU A 669 -19.23 -31.92 4.43
CA LEU A 669 -19.11 -33.35 4.17
C LEU A 669 -20.45 -34.10 4.25
N PRO A 670 -21.29 -33.93 5.29
CA PRO A 670 -22.56 -34.66 5.37
C PRO A 670 -23.51 -34.29 4.24
N LEU A 671 -23.60 -33.00 3.88
CA LEU A 671 -24.43 -32.54 2.76
C LEU A 671 -23.97 -33.17 1.43
N ALA A 672 -22.66 -33.24 1.19
CA ALA A 672 -22.11 -33.85 -0.03
C ALA A 672 -22.39 -35.35 -0.09
N VAL A 673 -22.24 -36.07 1.03
CA VAL A 673 -22.50 -37.52 1.12
C VAL A 673 -24.00 -37.82 0.97
N GLU A 674 -24.87 -37.09 1.68
CA GLU A 674 -26.32 -37.29 1.62
C GLU A 674 -26.88 -37.04 0.22
N ASN A 675 -26.39 -36.00 -0.46
CA ASN A 675 -26.86 -35.60 -1.79
C ASN A 675 -26.06 -36.25 -2.94
N LYS A 676 -25.09 -37.12 -2.64
CA LYS A 676 -24.26 -37.82 -3.63
C LYS A 676 -23.62 -36.87 -4.65
N VAL A 677 -23.02 -35.79 -4.15
CA VAL A 677 -22.33 -34.79 -4.98
C VAL A 677 -21.17 -35.50 -5.70
N PRO A 678 -21.02 -35.37 -7.03
CA PRO A 678 -19.86 -35.91 -7.72
C PRO A 678 -18.56 -35.26 -7.21
N PRO A 679 -17.44 -35.99 -7.07
CA PRO A 679 -16.17 -35.40 -6.62
C PRO A 679 -15.71 -34.19 -7.44
N GLU A 680 -16.05 -34.13 -8.72
CA GLU A 680 -15.77 -33.01 -9.62
C GLU A 680 -16.54 -31.72 -9.28
N ASP A 681 -17.74 -31.86 -8.70
CA ASP A 681 -18.61 -30.76 -8.30
C ASP A 681 -18.40 -30.38 -6.83
N MET A 682 -17.56 -31.13 -6.11
CA MET A 682 -17.18 -30.83 -4.73
C MET A 682 -16.41 -29.51 -4.66
N VAL A 683 -16.61 -28.77 -3.57
CA VAL A 683 -15.85 -27.55 -3.31
C VAL A 683 -14.36 -27.86 -3.20
N LYS A 684 -13.52 -27.13 -3.93
CA LYS A 684 -12.07 -27.31 -3.97
C LYS A 684 -11.34 -26.33 -3.05
N THR A 685 -11.96 -25.18 -2.77
CA THR A 685 -11.35 -24.13 -1.97
C THR A 685 -12.39 -23.45 -1.07
N VAL A 686 -12.04 -23.29 0.20
CA VAL A 686 -12.81 -22.54 1.21
C VAL A 686 -12.03 -21.27 1.55
N PHE A 687 -12.69 -20.13 1.42
CA PHE A 687 -12.14 -18.82 1.73
C PHE A 687 -12.64 -18.31 3.05
N VAL A 688 -11.73 -17.78 3.87
CA VAL A 688 -12.07 -17.17 5.15
C VAL A 688 -11.75 -15.70 5.06
N PHE A 689 -12.78 -14.85 4.97
CA PHE A 689 -12.62 -13.39 4.99
C PHE A 689 -12.95 -12.88 6.38
N SER A 690 -11.91 -12.59 7.19
CA SER A 690 -12.05 -12.23 8.61
C SER A 690 -10.88 -11.36 9.09
N ASP A 691 -10.98 -10.80 10.29
CA ASP A 691 -9.93 -10.06 10.99
C ASP A 691 -9.00 -10.94 11.87
N MET A 692 -9.14 -12.27 11.75
CA MET A 692 -8.33 -13.28 12.44
C MET A 692 -8.53 -13.43 13.96
N GLN A 693 -9.71 -13.08 14.48
CA GLN A 693 -10.11 -13.54 15.82
C GLN A 693 -10.55 -15.03 15.78
N PHE A 694 -9.62 -15.94 16.12
CA PHE A 694 -9.89 -17.39 16.18
C PHE A 694 -10.25 -17.87 17.59
N ASP A 695 -11.15 -18.85 17.73
CA ASP A 695 -11.41 -19.56 18.99
C ASP A 695 -11.33 -21.08 18.95
N GLU A 696 -11.21 -21.63 20.16
CA GLU A 696 -11.08 -23.02 20.60
C GLU A 696 -11.20 -24.10 19.50
N ALA A 697 -10.05 -24.49 18.96
CA ALA A 697 -9.89 -25.83 18.45
C ALA A 697 -10.00 -26.81 19.64
N HIS A 698 -11.15 -27.45 19.83
CA HIS A 698 -11.29 -28.50 20.84
C HIS A 698 -10.27 -29.62 20.56
N SER A 699 -9.16 -29.61 21.28
CA SER A 699 -8.39 -30.82 21.54
C SER A 699 -9.17 -31.59 22.59
N ARG A 700 -9.93 -32.60 22.16
CA ARG A 700 -10.33 -33.65 23.09
C ARG A 700 -9.04 -34.29 23.56
N TRP A 701 -8.68 -34.10 24.82
CA TRP A 701 -7.60 -34.81 25.47
C TRP A 701 -8.00 -36.29 25.52
N ASP A 702 -7.70 -37.07 24.48
CA ASP A 702 -7.75 -38.51 24.62
C ASP A 702 -6.58 -38.92 25.52
N SER A 703 -6.95 -39.50 26.65
CA SER A 703 -6.07 -39.90 27.76
C SER A 703 -5.20 -41.12 27.42
N ASP A 704 -5.22 -41.57 26.16
CA ASP A 704 -4.74 -42.87 25.73
C ASP A 704 -3.65 -42.74 24.67
N GLY A 705 -2.48 -42.19 25.05
CA GLY A 705 -1.17 -42.45 24.39
C GLY A 705 -1.08 -42.44 22.85
N ALA A 706 -2.05 -41.88 22.15
CA ALA A 706 -2.17 -41.95 20.70
C ALA A 706 -1.43 -40.76 20.08
N GLU A 707 -0.70 -41.02 18.99
CA GLU A 707 -0.01 -40.00 18.21
C GLU A 707 -0.94 -38.80 17.94
N TRP A 708 -0.44 -37.61 18.23
CA TRP A 708 -1.10 -36.34 17.99
C TRP A 708 -1.51 -36.21 16.51
N GLN A 709 -2.81 -36.31 16.21
CA GLN A 709 -3.34 -35.98 14.89
C GLN A 709 -3.77 -34.52 14.87
N THR A 710 -3.25 -33.71 13.95
CA THR A 710 -3.74 -32.33 13.76
C THR A 710 -5.16 -32.34 13.20
N HIS A 711 -5.92 -31.27 13.42
CA HIS A 711 -7.27 -31.08 12.87
C HIS A 711 -7.37 -31.37 11.37
N HIS A 712 -6.32 -31.01 10.63
CA HIS A 712 -6.19 -31.27 9.20
C HIS A 712 -6.14 -32.78 8.88
N HIS A 713 -5.39 -33.58 9.65
CA HIS A 713 -5.31 -35.03 9.45
C HIS A 713 -6.64 -35.73 9.70
N ILE A 714 -7.41 -35.28 10.71
CA ILE A 714 -8.73 -35.85 11.02
C ILE A 714 -9.71 -35.55 9.88
N ILE A 715 -9.74 -34.31 9.39
CA ILE A 715 -10.59 -33.90 8.26
C ILE A 715 -10.19 -34.67 7.00
N GLU A 716 -8.89 -34.82 6.74
CA GLU A 716 -8.38 -35.54 5.57
C GLU A 716 -8.76 -37.02 5.56
N GLN A 717 -8.66 -37.69 6.69
CA GLN A 717 -9.10 -39.08 6.81
C GLN A 717 -10.59 -39.23 6.53
N GLU A 718 -11.43 -38.35 7.08
CA GLU A 718 -12.89 -38.41 6.92
C GLU A 718 -13.36 -38.09 5.49
N PHE A 719 -12.76 -37.09 4.84
CA PHE A 719 -13.06 -36.78 3.43
C PHE A 719 -12.62 -37.91 2.51
N ARG A 720 -11.39 -38.42 2.70
CA ARG A 720 -10.85 -39.52 1.90
C ARG A 720 -11.67 -40.80 2.06
N LYS A 721 -12.18 -41.08 3.26
CA LYS A 721 -13.09 -42.23 3.53
C LYS A 721 -14.37 -42.17 2.69
N HIS A 722 -14.86 -40.98 2.37
CA HIS A 722 -16.07 -40.78 1.56
C HIS A 722 -15.78 -40.52 0.07
N GLY A 723 -14.52 -40.66 -0.35
CA GLY A 723 -14.12 -40.50 -1.76
C GLY A 723 -13.95 -39.04 -2.22
N TYR A 724 -13.86 -38.09 -1.28
CA TYR A 724 -13.64 -36.67 -1.57
C TYR A 724 -12.21 -36.24 -1.21
N GLU A 725 -11.70 -35.24 -1.94
CA GLU A 725 -10.49 -34.51 -1.56
C GLU A 725 -10.86 -33.41 -0.56
N VAL A 726 -9.94 -33.09 0.37
CA VAL A 726 -10.13 -32.00 1.32
C VAL A 726 -10.05 -30.67 0.57
N PRO A 727 -11.03 -29.77 0.72
CA PRO A 727 -10.93 -28.45 0.13
C PRO A 727 -9.76 -27.68 0.75
N GLN A 728 -9.00 -26.97 -0.07
CA GLN A 728 -7.94 -26.07 0.39
C GLN A 728 -8.54 -24.93 1.23
N LEU A 729 -7.84 -24.51 2.28
CA LEU A 729 -8.30 -23.44 3.17
C LEU A 729 -7.45 -22.19 3.00
N VAL A 730 -8.06 -21.12 2.48
CA VAL A 730 -7.39 -19.84 2.26
C VAL A 730 -7.86 -18.82 3.29
N TYR A 731 -6.95 -18.45 4.19
CA TYR A 731 -7.18 -17.41 5.17
C TYR A 731 -6.84 -16.04 4.59
N TRP A 732 -7.81 -15.14 4.55
CA TRP A 732 -7.62 -13.77 4.10
C TRP A 732 -7.88 -12.77 5.23
N THR A 733 -6.80 -12.24 5.80
CA THR A 733 -6.83 -11.20 6.85
C THR A 733 -7.20 -9.84 6.26
N LEU A 734 -8.35 -9.29 6.63
CA LEU A 734 -8.81 -7.98 6.13
C LEU A 734 -8.53 -6.81 7.10
N ALA A 735 -8.34 -7.12 8.38
CA ALA A 735 -7.75 -6.31 9.43
C ALA A 735 -6.97 -7.29 10.32
N ALA A 736 -5.73 -7.01 10.71
CA ALA A 736 -5.03 -7.94 11.61
C ALA A 736 -5.04 -7.35 13.01
N ARG A 737 -5.54 -8.11 13.97
CA ARG A 737 -5.30 -7.85 15.39
C ARG A 737 -4.08 -8.66 15.85
N SER A 738 -3.26 -8.07 16.72
CA SER A 738 -1.95 -8.61 17.10
C SER A 738 -2.01 -10.05 17.64
N GLY A 739 -1.15 -10.93 17.10
CA GLY A 739 -0.62 -12.08 17.83
C GLY A 739 -0.79 -13.44 17.17
N ALA A 740 -1.99 -13.79 16.71
CA ALA A 740 -2.31 -15.16 16.32
C ALA A 740 -2.22 -15.39 14.80
N VAL A 741 -1.56 -16.47 14.37
CA VAL A 741 -1.59 -16.94 12.97
C VAL A 741 -2.28 -18.30 12.87
N PRO A 742 -3.12 -18.54 11.84
CA PRO A 742 -3.88 -19.79 11.74
C PRO A 742 -3.06 -20.96 11.24
N VAL A 743 -1.92 -20.70 10.58
CA VAL A 743 -1.14 -21.70 9.85
C VAL A 743 0.35 -21.47 10.04
N THR A 744 1.11 -22.56 10.03
CA THR A 744 2.58 -22.54 9.93
C THR A 744 3.02 -22.60 8.47
N PHE A 745 4.28 -22.29 8.21
CA PHE A 745 4.85 -22.17 6.86
C PHE A 745 4.77 -23.42 5.97
N GLU A 746 4.66 -24.64 6.54
CA GLU A 746 4.61 -25.92 5.81
C GLU A 746 3.23 -26.61 5.84
N MET A 747 2.18 -25.94 6.33
CA MET A 747 0.87 -26.58 6.44
C MET A 747 0.23 -26.78 5.05
N GLU A 748 0.43 -27.98 4.48
CA GLU A 748 -0.14 -28.38 3.20
C GLU A 748 -1.66 -28.18 3.16
N GLY A 749 -2.17 -27.69 2.02
CA GLY A 749 -3.59 -27.44 1.82
C GLY A 749 -4.09 -26.10 2.37
N THR A 750 -3.19 -25.25 2.88
CA THR A 750 -3.54 -23.94 3.43
C THR A 750 -2.79 -22.78 2.77
N ALA A 751 -3.42 -21.60 2.81
CA ALA A 751 -2.86 -20.37 2.26
C ALA A 751 -3.14 -19.19 3.20
N LEU A 752 -2.19 -18.25 3.27
CA LEU A 752 -2.32 -17.02 4.03
C LEU A 752 -2.20 -15.81 3.09
N VAL A 753 -3.22 -14.96 3.08
CA VAL A 753 -3.27 -13.70 2.34
C VAL A 753 -3.64 -12.60 3.32
N SER A 754 -2.91 -11.48 3.34
CA SER A 754 -3.21 -10.36 4.22
C SER A 754 -3.34 -9.05 3.46
N GLY A 755 -4.23 -8.19 3.94
CA GLY A 755 -4.39 -6.81 3.48
C GLY A 755 -5.51 -6.61 2.47
N GLN A 756 -5.76 -5.34 2.15
CA GLN A 756 -6.90 -4.88 1.33
C GLN A 756 -6.52 -4.59 -0.13
N SER A 757 -5.46 -5.25 -0.62
CA SER A 757 -4.87 -4.92 -1.91
C SER A 757 -5.70 -5.36 -3.11
N GLN A 758 -5.88 -4.42 -4.03
CA GLN A 758 -6.52 -4.64 -5.32
C GLN A 758 -5.73 -5.53 -6.26
N ALA A 759 -4.40 -5.43 -6.23
CA ALA A 759 -3.53 -6.24 -7.06
C ALA A 759 -3.50 -7.68 -6.56
N LEU A 760 -3.36 -7.88 -5.25
CA LEU A 760 -3.47 -9.22 -4.66
C LEU A 760 -4.82 -9.82 -4.97
N MET A 761 -5.90 -9.04 -4.85
CA MET A 761 -7.23 -9.51 -5.18
C MET A 761 -7.42 -9.83 -6.67
N LYS A 762 -6.84 -9.06 -7.59
CA LYS A 762 -6.86 -9.41 -9.02
C LYS A 762 -6.14 -10.74 -9.26
N VAL A 763 -4.90 -10.85 -8.80
CA VAL A 763 -4.06 -12.07 -8.93
C VAL A 763 -4.77 -13.28 -8.32
N PHE A 764 -5.47 -13.05 -7.21
CA PHE A 764 -6.28 -14.04 -6.53
C PHE A 764 -7.47 -14.50 -7.38
N LEU A 765 -8.28 -13.54 -7.85
CA LEU A 765 -9.51 -13.80 -8.59
C LEU A 765 -9.26 -14.34 -10.01
N ASP A 766 -8.09 -14.07 -10.58
CA ASP A 766 -7.68 -14.58 -11.90
C ASP A 766 -7.15 -16.03 -11.82
N GLY A 767 -6.97 -16.59 -10.63
CA GLY A 767 -6.73 -18.02 -10.38
C GLY A 767 -5.33 -18.55 -10.61
N ASP A 768 -4.41 -17.71 -11.08
CA ASP A 768 -3.04 -18.15 -11.41
C ASP A 768 -2.27 -18.66 -10.20
N MET A 769 -2.60 -18.22 -8.97
CA MET A 769 -1.92 -18.70 -7.76
C MET A 769 -2.25 -20.15 -7.39
N PHE A 770 -3.44 -20.65 -7.74
CA PHE A 770 -3.94 -21.97 -7.30
C PHE A 770 -3.87 -23.03 -8.39
N ARG A 771 -3.40 -22.67 -9.59
CA ARG A 771 -3.17 -23.66 -10.66
C ARG A 771 -2.01 -24.58 -10.26
N GLU A 772 -2.29 -25.88 -10.26
CA GLU A 772 -1.30 -26.94 -10.07
C GLU A 772 -0.31 -26.89 -11.23
N GLU A 773 0.90 -26.40 -10.98
CA GLU A 773 2.03 -26.60 -11.90
C GLU A 773 2.55 -28.03 -11.68
N GLU A 774 2.56 -28.84 -12.74
CA GLU A 774 3.27 -30.11 -12.74
C GLU A 774 4.78 -29.81 -12.64
N GLU A 775 5.34 -29.87 -11.43
CA GLU A 775 6.79 -29.88 -11.25
C GLU A 775 7.33 -31.13 -11.97
N VAL A 776 7.97 -30.91 -13.12
CA VAL A 776 8.85 -31.89 -13.74
C VAL A 776 10.11 -31.91 -12.87
N GLU A 777 10.14 -32.75 -11.84
CA GLU A 777 11.41 -33.09 -11.19
C GLU A 777 12.29 -33.72 -12.28
N GLU A 778 13.31 -32.98 -12.74
CA GLU A 778 14.45 -33.58 -13.42
C GLU A 778 15.14 -34.48 -12.39
N GLU A 779 14.73 -35.75 -12.36
CA GLU A 779 15.48 -36.79 -11.67
C GLU A 779 16.92 -36.77 -12.21
N LYS A 780 17.84 -36.29 -11.38
CA LYS A 780 19.25 -36.67 -11.48
C LYS A 780 19.28 -38.19 -11.44
N ARG A 781 19.53 -38.80 -12.60
CA ARG A 781 19.87 -40.21 -12.74
C ARG A 781 21.21 -40.44 -12.07
N ASP A 782 21.19 -40.64 -10.77
CA ASP A 782 22.26 -41.34 -10.09
C ASP A 782 21.90 -42.83 -10.07
N GLU A 783 22.81 -43.62 -10.62
CA GLU A 783 22.72 -45.05 -10.92
C GLU A 783 22.28 -45.87 -9.71
N VAL A 784 21.15 -46.59 -9.81
CA VAL A 784 20.79 -47.65 -8.86
C VAL A 784 20.98 -48.99 -9.55
N GLU A 785 21.97 -49.71 -9.03
CA GLU A 785 22.32 -51.10 -9.32
C GLU A 785 21.07 -52.00 -9.24
N ALA A 786 20.80 -52.72 -10.32
CA ALA A 786 19.63 -53.60 -10.45
C ALA A 786 19.77 -54.84 -9.56
N GLY A 787 19.11 -54.83 -8.39
CA GLY A 787 18.85 -56.01 -7.57
C GLY A 787 17.71 -56.85 -8.15
N MET A 788 18.02 -57.73 -9.09
CA MET A 788 17.08 -58.68 -9.71
C MET A 788 16.83 -59.85 -8.76
N VAL A 789 15.60 -59.98 -8.23
CA VAL A 789 15.16 -61.19 -7.53
C VAL A 789 14.35 -62.04 -8.51
N VAL A 790 14.95 -63.15 -8.93
CA VAL A 790 14.32 -64.19 -9.76
C VAL A 790 13.52 -65.11 -8.85
N VAL A 791 12.24 -65.34 -9.16
CA VAL A 791 11.46 -66.45 -8.62
C VAL A 791 11.13 -67.36 -9.78
N ASP A 792 11.64 -68.59 -9.75
CA ASP A 792 11.37 -69.62 -10.75
C ASP A 792 9.90 -70.04 -10.70
N GLY A 793 9.25 -70.05 -11.87
CA GLY A 793 7.95 -70.66 -12.10
C GLY A 793 8.03 -71.60 -13.30
N ASP A 794 7.98 -72.91 -13.05
CA ASP A 794 7.72 -73.91 -14.07
C ASP A 794 6.25 -73.82 -14.52
N GLY A 795 6.03 -73.70 -15.83
CA GLY A 795 4.73 -73.98 -16.45
C GLY A 795 4.05 -72.77 -17.08
N ASP A 796 4.12 -72.73 -18.41
CA ASP A 796 3.09 -72.22 -19.34
C ASP A 796 2.15 -71.09 -18.85
N GLY A 797 2.60 -69.85 -18.98
CA GLY A 797 1.75 -68.68 -18.74
C GLY A 797 2.29 -67.40 -19.35
N GLU A 798 1.42 -66.73 -20.11
CA GLU A 798 1.57 -65.42 -20.73
C GLU A 798 2.23 -64.36 -19.81
N TRP A 799 3.31 -63.72 -20.29
CA TRP A 799 4.02 -62.67 -19.54
C TRP A 799 3.24 -61.35 -19.55
N GLY A 800 2.38 -61.13 -18.55
CA GLY A 800 1.77 -59.84 -18.28
C GLY A 800 2.74 -58.90 -17.56
N VAL A 801 3.24 -57.86 -18.25
CA VAL A 801 3.97 -56.74 -17.64
C VAL A 801 2.96 -55.88 -16.87
N VAL A 802 2.94 -55.99 -15.54
CA VAL A 802 2.23 -55.02 -14.69
C VAL A 802 3.15 -53.82 -14.46
N GLN A 803 2.94 -52.75 -15.22
CA GLN A 803 3.44 -51.43 -14.84
C GLN A 803 2.67 -50.98 -13.59
N LYS A 804 3.32 -51.01 -12.42
CA LYS A 804 2.86 -50.20 -11.29
C LYS A 804 3.08 -48.74 -11.68
N GLU A 805 2.02 -48.06 -12.10
CA GLU A 805 2.01 -46.60 -12.14
C GLU A 805 2.31 -46.08 -10.73
N ALA A 806 3.52 -45.53 -10.55
CA ALA A 806 3.81 -44.75 -9.36
C ALA A 806 2.89 -43.53 -9.40
N LYS A 807 1.86 -43.51 -8.54
CA LYS A 807 1.05 -42.30 -8.32
C LYS A 807 1.99 -41.17 -7.90
N LYS A 808 2.23 -40.21 -8.80
CA LYS A 808 2.87 -38.94 -8.47
C LYS A 808 2.09 -38.32 -7.32
N LYS A 809 2.72 -38.14 -6.16
CA LYS A 809 2.14 -37.39 -5.04
C LYS A 809 2.02 -35.93 -5.49
N LYS A 810 0.79 -35.46 -5.71
CA LYS A 810 0.51 -34.03 -5.81
C LYS A 810 0.91 -33.39 -4.48
N LYS A 811 1.95 -32.54 -4.46
CA LYS A 811 2.27 -31.72 -3.29
C LYS A 811 1.24 -30.59 -3.22
N GLY A 812 0.55 -30.46 -2.09
CA GLY A 812 -0.43 -29.40 -1.85
C GLY A 812 0.20 -28.00 -1.86
N ILE A 813 -0.63 -26.97 -1.95
CA ILE A 813 -0.20 -25.57 -1.78
C ILE A 813 0.14 -25.32 -0.31
N ASP A 814 1.25 -24.62 -0.06
CA ASP A 814 1.68 -24.15 1.26
C ASP A 814 1.91 -22.62 1.26
N PRO A 815 1.89 -21.94 2.42
CA PRO A 815 2.08 -20.49 2.51
C PRO A 815 3.40 -19.99 1.90
N MET A 816 4.51 -20.72 2.05
CA MET A 816 5.80 -20.33 1.47
C MET A 816 5.83 -20.44 -0.07
N LYS A 817 5.12 -21.40 -0.65
CA LYS A 817 5.01 -21.58 -2.11
C LYS A 817 4.24 -20.41 -2.72
N ILE A 818 3.19 -19.93 -2.05
CA ILE A 818 2.46 -18.73 -2.46
C ILE A 818 3.37 -17.51 -2.41
N LEU A 819 4.07 -17.31 -1.29
CA LEU A 819 5.01 -16.20 -1.15
C LEU A 819 6.06 -16.23 -2.27
N ARG A 820 6.71 -17.38 -2.47
CA ARG A 820 7.70 -17.60 -3.55
C ARG A 820 7.13 -17.31 -4.93
N LYS A 821 5.90 -17.71 -5.23
CA LYS A 821 5.25 -17.43 -6.51
C LYS A 821 4.99 -15.94 -6.71
N LEU A 822 4.57 -15.24 -5.66
CA LEU A 822 4.24 -13.82 -5.72
C LEU A 822 5.48 -12.93 -5.88
N VAL A 823 6.51 -13.15 -5.07
CA VAL A 823 7.76 -12.39 -5.16
C VAL A 823 8.71 -12.93 -6.24
N GLY A 824 8.46 -14.15 -6.75
CA GLY A 824 9.17 -14.77 -7.86
C GLY A 824 8.71 -14.30 -9.24
N HIS A 825 7.74 -13.38 -9.32
CA HIS A 825 7.32 -12.78 -10.57
C HIS A 825 8.48 -12.01 -11.24
N GLU A 826 8.63 -12.14 -12.57
CA GLU A 826 9.74 -11.55 -13.37
C GLU A 826 9.96 -10.05 -13.14
N ALA A 827 8.87 -9.34 -12.85
CA ALA A 827 8.88 -7.92 -12.51
C ALA A 827 9.64 -7.58 -11.21
N PHE A 828 10.14 -8.56 -10.45
CA PHE A 828 11.01 -8.34 -9.29
C PHE A 828 12.45 -8.82 -9.53
N ASP A 829 12.76 -9.39 -10.70
CA ASP A 829 14.07 -10.02 -10.99
C ASP A 829 15.19 -9.04 -11.27
N MET A 830 14.89 -7.75 -11.38
CA MET A 830 15.87 -6.68 -11.46
C MET A 830 16.41 -6.26 -10.09
N LEU A 831 15.75 -6.66 -8.99
CA LEU A 831 16.16 -6.26 -7.65
C LEU A 831 17.49 -6.92 -7.26
N ARG A 832 18.38 -6.14 -6.64
CA ARG A 832 19.75 -6.57 -6.28
C ARG A 832 20.10 -6.14 -4.86
N VAL A 833 20.68 -7.05 -4.09
CA VAL A 833 21.33 -6.74 -2.80
C VAL A 833 22.81 -6.48 -3.04
N VAL A 834 23.36 -5.39 -2.50
CA VAL A 834 24.74 -4.94 -2.78
C VAL A 834 25.53 -4.49 -1.54
N ASP A 835 24.92 -4.50 -0.36
CA ASP A 835 25.59 -4.19 0.92
C ASP A 835 26.23 -5.42 1.57
#